data_AF-A0A1X7TVF5-F1
#
_entry.id   AF-A0A1X7TVF5-F1
#
_cell.length_a   1.000
_cell.length_b   1.000
_cell.length_c   1.000
_cell.angle_alpha   90.00
_cell.angle_beta   90.00
_cell.angle_gamma   90.00
#
_symmetry.space_group_name_H-M   'P 1'
#
loop_
_entity.id
_entity.type
_entity.pdbx_description
1 polymer ?
#
loop_
_entity_poly.entity_id
_entity_poly.type
_entity_poly.pdbx_seq_one_letter_code
_entity_poly.pdbx_strand_id
1 'polypeptide(L)'
;MDRSLDASGQYQLGWRAQHTTAVVGEVLYCWGGEKKGLDVSHCDSPTKRLYTSAIDTFNLLSGIWSSQPTSGTPPLGIRGVSCAVINNNIYYFGGCCGHDSCFHNSLNCLDTLTLQWKELQPTSDNFVTKRSNGGMIVMGSEGEPQQLLVIGGYSPISIATSLATQYHLQFKYDTFTIPGVNNDHLRTNEQNIYNLSSGQWIVPIISGQCFPPTSHFIIERISHDKGIMYGGIATDGGGDISTNSIYLFQLSNCTINWECLNQGSVPNDGLWPKGRDFHDSTIINGVSTSPTLVMIGGVDSWNQPLNECLLLDTSQYNWMKIPLPESVNGRYAHTVSSFVVDPNHVFLIIVGGCTEAELKHVGGGVINRFNKPVTDPNITMVVELVFNDGQWSVGPVLDSFNIPLLYELILKERRKESYMIDKVKELQVINESLHHDLQVSRTNNQSLQEALLALESEKSLLEAKLLETKTILTKRKRDQEDSSHSNNIKKLKTDESVEEKQIMTDEDIEKLRATVEAFIAEIEEKKQVEDLKTKVADNERYTAKLMKEKEQLQERVTSLEEQSIKKTTSTKEVQFDYMIPSMDNLECLSDVQVAEKKLFLIQGDKLQLMNWEKYGLRIGVQEGSLLSSETVEAAVVALVGGQFKFPRNTVLVSAVYAVSLSKPLLKRLKLEIQHCIDLRGRPDLAQYLKFAIAPMSTSSLPYQFSIVEGGEFSSNSGYGSIHRNKFCLVCILGEEWTNGDTEEREEEEQQPQQEENEEEEGDKEGGEGSDSDDDDTSSTPPGASGACKESTKETNLPTNTVSVAGPATTPNTDHVNKAQSTGVKRAVTYAGLVYYEEKRVEDLVTFTAAKNLEALIQYIERKHSQAEIGPDISFSFKFPYDYVELNFDAPQKKPFTGWTLTPHTDPCRLYQEAIDKFGDKEHSRPSCCLISVYGSPDAVPFLNYFIPLEGVAHPVSLNIHRVRRNFTVPVHPSTNLTTSSSSSNTITEGTASSTGGASASATVDVDRVKKVINDVLVSHYARLNCLPKKSLMGLVSQLFTAKLISNEVRGDPSMEDCIDEFKASLDCKRKLPQVQEHCQKFLSSFIA
;
A
#
# COMPACT_ATOMS: atom_id res chain seq x y z
N MET A 1 -27.53 -10.74 -29.13
CA MET A 1 -27.09 -9.36 -28.82
C MET A 1 -25.75 -9.20 -29.48
N ASP A 2 -25.56 -8.17 -30.30
CA ASP A 2 -24.21 -7.67 -30.55
C ASP A 2 -23.71 -7.16 -29.19
N ARG A 3 -23.05 -8.05 -28.46
CA ARG A 3 -22.27 -7.65 -27.30
C ARG A 3 -21.10 -6.89 -27.92
N SER A 4 -21.04 -5.59 -27.70
CA SER A 4 -19.86 -4.77 -27.99
C SER A 4 -18.72 -5.32 -27.13
N LEU A 5 -18.06 -6.34 -27.66
CA LEU A 5 -16.82 -6.85 -27.15
C LEU A 5 -15.72 -6.01 -27.81
N ASP A 6 -14.80 -5.51 -27.01
CA ASP A 6 -13.61 -4.88 -27.56
C ASP A 6 -12.70 -5.92 -28.24
N ALA A 7 -11.58 -5.46 -28.81
CA ALA A 7 -10.59 -6.32 -29.46
C ALA A 7 -10.00 -7.41 -28.53
N SER A 8 -10.17 -7.28 -27.20
CA SER A 8 -9.74 -8.25 -26.19
C SER A 8 -10.85 -9.23 -25.75
N GLY A 9 -12.08 -9.07 -26.25
CA GLY A 9 -13.21 -9.90 -25.87
C GLY A 9 -13.93 -9.46 -24.59
N GLN A 10 -13.72 -8.22 -24.13
CA GLN A 10 -14.31 -7.66 -22.91
C GLN A 10 -15.56 -6.82 -23.22
N TYR A 11 -16.61 -6.95 -22.39
CA TYR A 11 -17.85 -6.19 -22.59
C TYR A 11 -17.63 -4.70 -22.36
N GLN A 12 -17.99 -3.89 -23.36
CA GLN A 12 -18.04 -2.45 -23.27
C GLN A 12 -19.48 -1.95 -23.31
N LEU A 13 -19.75 -0.89 -22.55
CA LEU A 13 -21.04 -0.23 -22.55
C LEU A 13 -21.25 0.49 -23.88
N GLY A 14 -22.29 0.11 -24.63
CA GLY A 14 -22.73 0.87 -25.80
C GLY A 14 -23.31 2.24 -25.42
N TRP A 15 -23.29 3.18 -26.38
CA TRP A 15 -23.85 4.52 -26.20
C TRP A 15 -25.30 4.50 -25.66
N ARG A 16 -25.57 5.40 -24.71
CA ARG A 16 -26.91 5.66 -24.16
C ARG A 16 -27.08 7.10 -23.67
N ALA A 17 -28.32 7.58 -23.67
CA ALA A 17 -28.71 8.89 -23.13
C ALA A 17 -30.04 8.80 -22.36
N GLN A 18 -30.32 9.75 -21.46
CA GLN A 18 -31.53 9.75 -20.60
C GLN A 18 -31.70 8.47 -19.76
N HIS A 19 -30.59 7.82 -19.44
CA HIS A 19 -30.54 6.65 -18.57
C HIS A 19 -30.33 7.10 -17.12
N THR A 20 -30.30 6.14 -16.21
CA THR A 20 -30.04 6.38 -14.78
C THR A 20 -28.82 5.58 -14.34
N THR A 21 -28.01 6.18 -13.47
CA THR A 21 -26.94 5.48 -12.77
C THR A 21 -27.06 5.61 -11.26
N ALA A 22 -26.66 4.57 -10.54
CA ALA A 22 -26.71 4.53 -9.09
C ALA A 22 -25.53 3.74 -8.54
N VAL A 23 -24.79 4.31 -7.58
CA VAL A 23 -23.68 3.63 -6.90
C VAL A 23 -24.21 2.89 -5.67
N VAL A 24 -23.93 1.59 -5.59
CA VAL A 24 -24.22 0.76 -4.41
C VAL A 24 -22.96 -0.03 -4.06
N GLY A 25 -22.36 0.31 -2.92
CA GLY A 25 -21.05 -0.22 -2.54
C GLY A 25 -19.97 0.20 -3.55
N GLU A 26 -19.26 -0.76 -4.11
CA GLU A 26 -18.15 -0.56 -5.06
C GLU A 26 -18.58 -0.77 -6.53
N VAL A 27 -19.89 -0.73 -6.80
CA VAL A 27 -20.46 -0.98 -8.12
C VAL A 27 -21.41 0.14 -8.52
N LEU A 28 -21.23 0.65 -9.73
CA LEU A 28 -22.17 1.55 -10.39
C LEU A 28 -23.14 0.73 -11.25
N TYR A 29 -24.43 0.89 -11.01
CA TYR A 29 -25.51 0.25 -11.76
C TYR A 29 -26.08 1.24 -12.77
N CYS A 30 -26.17 0.85 -14.04
CA CYS A 30 -26.65 1.65 -15.14
C CYS A 30 -27.85 0.97 -15.79
N TRP A 31 -29.00 1.65 -15.82
CA TRP A 31 -30.24 1.10 -16.36
C TRP A 31 -31.05 2.13 -17.15
N GLY A 32 -31.76 1.64 -18.16
CA GLY A 32 -32.63 2.43 -19.03
C GLY A 32 -31.87 3.25 -20.08
N GLY A 33 -32.55 4.27 -20.59
CA GLY A 33 -32.08 5.19 -21.61
C GLY A 33 -32.45 4.85 -23.04
N GLU A 34 -32.19 5.81 -23.92
CA GLU A 34 -32.18 5.63 -25.37
C GLU A 34 -30.88 4.96 -25.80
N LYS A 35 -30.98 4.01 -26.74
CA LYS A 35 -29.84 3.29 -27.31
C LYS A 35 -30.08 2.97 -28.78
N LYS A 36 -29.00 2.73 -29.53
CA LYS A 36 -29.07 2.36 -30.95
C LYS A 36 -29.80 1.02 -31.11
N GLY A 37 -30.80 0.97 -32.01
CA GLY A 37 -31.58 -0.24 -32.27
C GLY A 37 -32.69 -0.56 -31.25
N LEU A 38 -33.03 0.38 -30.35
CA LEU A 38 -34.18 0.24 -29.47
C LEU A 38 -35.48 0.22 -30.29
N ASP A 39 -36.26 -0.84 -30.14
CA ASP A 39 -37.60 -0.93 -30.73
C ASP A 39 -38.54 0.08 -30.05
N VAL A 40 -39.06 1.02 -30.84
CA VAL A 40 -40.04 2.05 -30.45
C VAL A 40 -41.48 1.54 -30.55
N SER A 41 -41.70 0.23 -30.72
CA SER A 41 -43.03 -0.37 -30.70
C SER A 41 -43.77 -0.18 -29.36
N HIS A 42 -45.10 -0.11 -29.44
CA HIS A 42 -46.00 0.15 -28.32
C HIS A 42 -45.87 -0.88 -27.17
N CYS A 43 -46.26 -0.47 -25.95
CA CYS A 43 -46.20 -1.17 -24.64
C CYS A 43 -45.89 -2.67 -24.59
N ASP A 44 -45.05 -3.05 -23.63
CA ASP A 44 -44.75 -4.44 -23.21
C ASP A 44 -44.54 -5.46 -24.35
N SER A 45 -43.68 -5.11 -25.32
CA SER A 45 -43.27 -6.07 -26.35
C SER A 45 -42.19 -7.02 -25.80
N PRO A 46 -42.11 -8.28 -26.29
CA PRO A 46 -41.05 -9.21 -25.93
C PRO A 46 -39.65 -8.63 -26.17
N THR A 47 -39.48 -7.87 -27.26
CA THR A 47 -38.25 -7.15 -27.60
C THR A 47 -37.88 -6.11 -26.54
N LYS A 48 -38.86 -5.32 -26.08
CA LYS A 48 -38.65 -4.32 -25.04
C LYS A 48 -38.31 -4.96 -23.70
N ARG A 49 -38.99 -6.05 -23.33
CA ARG A 49 -38.67 -6.82 -22.12
C ARG A 49 -37.28 -7.44 -22.18
N LEU A 50 -36.83 -7.92 -23.33
CA LEU A 50 -35.45 -8.38 -23.51
C LEU A 50 -34.43 -7.28 -23.20
N TYR A 51 -34.74 -6.04 -23.58
CA TYR A 51 -33.85 -4.90 -23.33
C TYR A 51 -33.89 -4.36 -21.91
N THR A 52 -35.02 -4.46 -21.21
CA THR A 52 -35.16 -3.97 -19.83
C THR A 52 -34.80 -5.00 -18.77
N SER A 53 -34.73 -6.28 -19.14
CA SER A 53 -34.38 -7.40 -18.25
C SER A 53 -32.88 -7.64 -18.12
N ALA A 54 -32.07 -6.61 -18.34
CA ALA A 54 -30.64 -6.61 -18.08
C ALA A 54 -30.24 -5.29 -17.43
N ILE A 55 -29.22 -5.35 -16.58
CA ILE A 55 -28.61 -4.18 -15.96
C ILE A 55 -27.11 -4.21 -16.22
N ASP A 56 -26.57 -3.04 -16.59
CA ASP A 56 -25.14 -2.90 -16.79
C ASP A 56 -24.50 -2.44 -15.49
N THR A 57 -23.40 -3.06 -15.12
CA THR A 57 -22.69 -2.81 -13.87
C THR A 57 -21.25 -2.42 -14.19
N PHE A 58 -20.76 -1.35 -13.60
CA PHE A 58 -19.36 -0.96 -13.68
C PHE A 58 -18.71 -1.16 -12.30
N ASN A 59 -17.71 -2.02 -12.25
CA ASN A 59 -16.94 -2.26 -11.04
C ASN A 59 -15.95 -1.09 -10.86
N LEU A 60 -16.11 -0.35 -9.77
CA LEU A 60 -15.35 0.87 -9.49
C LEU A 60 -13.90 0.60 -9.07
N LEU A 61 -13.57 -0.64 -8.72
CA LEU A 61 -12.21 -1.05 -8.38
C LEU A 61 -11.45 -1.58 -9.59
N SER A 62 -12.10 -2.36 -10.43
CA SER A 62 -11.47 -2.96 -11.61
C SER A 62 -11.58 -2.08 -12.86
N GLY A 63 -12.49 -1.11 -12.87
CA GLY A 63 -12.81 -0.31 -14.05
C GLY A 63 -13.48 -1.10 -15.18
N ILE A 64 -14.15 -2.21 -14.86
CA ILE A 64 -14.70 -3.15 -15.86
C ILE A 64 -16.23 -3.07 -15.89
N TRP A 65 -16.78 -2.94 -17.09
CA TRP A 65 -18.21 -3.12 -17.35
C TRP A 65 -18.58 -4.61 -17.46
N SER A 66 -19.73 -4.95 -16.91
CA SER A 66 -20.39 -6.23 -17.10
C SER A 66 -21.89 -6.01 -17.29
N SER A 67 -22.57 -6.92 -18.00
CA SER A 67 -24.02 -6.87 -18.16
C SER A 67 -24.63 -8.12 -17.57
N GLN A 68 -25.58 -7.96 -16.66
CA GLN A 68 -26.18 -9.05 -15.91
C GLN A 68 -27.69 -9.14 -16.21
N PRO A 69 -28.22 -10.33 -16.49
CA PRO A 69 -29.67 -10.51 -16.62
C PRO A 69 -30.33 -10.28 -15.26
N THR A 70 -31.47 -9.60 -15.26
CA THR A 70 -32.31 -9.40 -14.08
C THR A 70 -33.52 -10.31 -14.14
N SER A 71 -34.05 -10.71 -12.99
CA SER A 71 -35.29 -11.49 -12.89
C SER A 71 -36.43 -10.66 -12.32
N GLY A 72 -37.68 -11.13 -12.46
CA GLY A 72 -38.87 -10.35 -12.12
C GLY A 72 -39.34 -9.45 -13.27
N THR A 73 -40.15 -8.44 -12.95
CA THR A 73 -40.80 -7.57 -13.95
C THR A 73 -40.19 -6.17 -13.90
N PRO A 74 -39.22 -5.83 -14.77
CA PRO A 74 -38.65 -4.48 -14.81
C PRO A 74 -39.67 -3.41 -15.22
N PRO A 75 -39.42 -2.12 -14.92
CA PRO A 75 -40.28 -1.04 -15.39
C PRO A 75 -40.27 -0.91 -16.92
N LEU A 76 -41.37 -0.38 -17.47
CA LEU A 76 -41.51 -0.10 -18.91
C LEU A 76 -41.14 1.35 -19.29
N GLY A 77 -41.19 2.26 -18.32
CA GLY A 77 -40.61 3.60 -18.44
C GLY A 77 -39.10 3.48 -18.35
N ILE A 78 -38.40 3.81 -19.43
CA ILE A 78 -36.95 3.57 -19.56
C ILE A 78 -36.17 4.88 -19.79
N ARG A 79 -36.82 5.92 -20.33
CA ARG A 79 -36.20 7.23 -20.59
C ARG A 79 -36.59 8.24 -19.51
N GLY A 80 -35.60 8.95 -18.97
CA GLY A 80 -35.83 9.99 -17.96
C GLY A 80 -36.52 9.44 -16.70
N VAL A 81 -36.15 8.23 -16.32
CA VAL A 81 -36.60 7.59 -15.08
C VAL A 81 -35.92 8.29 -13.91
N SER A 82 -36.60 8.48 -12.80
CA SER A 82 -35.96 8.99 -11.58
C SER A 82 -35.51 7.80 -10.73
N CYS A 83 -34.30 7.84 -10.19
CA CYS A 83 -33.76 6.77 -9.34
C CYS A 83 -33.24 7.29 -8.00
N ALA A 84 -33.30 6.44 -6.97
CA ALA A 84 -32.74 6.71 -5.65
C ALA A 84 -32.28 5.41 -4.98
N VAL A 85 -31.25 5.48 -4.15
CA VAL A 85 -30.65 4.32 -3.48
C VAL A 85 -30.98 4.33 -2.00
N ILE A 86 -31.49 3.20 -1.49
CA ILE A 86 -31.63 2.95 -0.05
C ILE A 86 -31.01 1.60 0.27
N ASN A 87 -29.95 1.63 1.07
CA ASN A 87 -29.14 0.44 1.39
C ASN A 87 -28.69 -0.27 0.10
N ASN A 88 -29.03 -1.55 -0.06
CA ASN A 88 -28.68 -2.37 -1.23
C ASN A 88 -29.77 -2.35 -2.33
N ASN A 89 -30.79 -1.52 -2.19
CA ASN A 89 -31.92 -1.48 -3.12
C ASN A 89 -31.93 -0.17 -3.92
N ILE A 90 -32.16 -0.28 -5.23
CA ILE A 90 -32.34 0.87 -6.11
C ILE A 90 -33.81 0.99 -6.45
N TYR A 91 -34.38 2.15 -6.19
CA TYR A 91 -35.78 2.46 -6.48
C TYR A 91 -35.84 3.25 -7.78
N TYR A 92 -36.84 2.93 -8.61
CA TYR A 92 -37.08 3.55 -9.90
C TYR A 92 -38.53 4.02 -9.97
N PHE A 93 -38.73 5.27 -10.37
CA PHE A 93 -40.04 5.88 -10.50
C PHE A 93 -40.26 6.45 -11.90
N GLY A 94 -41.41 6.11 -12.48
CA GLY A 94 -41.95 6.75 -13.68
C GLY A 94 -41.16 6.47 -14.97
N GLY A 95 -40.96 7.51 -15.77
CA GLY A 95 -40.23 7.46 -17.04
C GLY A 95 -41.12 7.35 -18.28
N CYS A 96 -40.55 7.74 -19.42
CA CYS A 96 -41.16 7.58 -20.74
C CYS A 96 -40.72 6.25 -21.34
N CYS A 97 -41.66 5.59 -21.99
CA CYS A 97 -41.45 4.27 -22.53
C CYS A 97 -40.85 4.32 -23.97
N GLY A 98 -40.78 5.51 -24.59
CA GLY A 98 -40.16 5.74 -25.89
C GLY A 98 -41.10 5.70 -27.10
N HIS A 99 -42.40 5.42 -26.93
CA HIS A 99 -43.41 5.57 -27.98
C HIS A 99 -44.44 6.64 -27.60
N ASP A 100 -44.86 7.44 -28.58
CA ASP A 100 -45.89 8.47 -28.44
C ASP A 100 -45.75 9.32 -27.16
N SER A 101 -46.85 9.56 -26.45
CA SER A 101 -46.91 10.20 -25.13
C SER A 101 -47.15 9.18 -24.01
N CYS A 102 -46.49 8.01 -24.08
CA CYS A 102 -46.68 6.94 -23.08
C CYS A 102 -45.69 7.07 -21.91
N PHE A 103 -46.20 7.64 -20.81
CA PHE A 103 -45.49 7.84 -19.55
C PHE A 103 -45.98 6.86 -18.48
N HIS A 104 -45.15 6.63 -17.48
CA HIS A 104 -45.45 5.75 -16.35
C HIS A 104 -45.36 6.50 -15.01
N ASN A 105 -45.98 5.96 -13.97
CA ASN A 105 -45.84 6.36 -12.55
C ASN A 105 -45.59 5.14 -11.65
N SER A 106 -45.23 3.99 -12.22
CA SER A 106 -44.89 2.81 -11.43
C SER A 106 -43.67 3.06 -10.56
N LEU A 107 -43.71 2.55 -9.34
CA LEU A 107 -42.57 2.50 -8.43
C LEU A 107 -42.07 1.06 -8.35
N ASN A 108 -40.81 0.86 -8.74
CA ASN A 108 -40.16 -0.45 -8.74
C ASN A 108 -38.89 -0.40 -7.90
N CYS A 109 -38.52 -1.55 -7.36
CA CYS A 109 -37.31 -1.74 -6.58
C CYS A 109 -36.48 -2.85 -7.22
N LEU A 110 -35.19 -2.62 -7.40
CA LEU A 110 -34.22 -3.63 -7.78
C LEU A 110 -33.32 -3.93 -6.58
N ASP A 111 -33.30 -5.19 -6.16
CA ASP A 111 -32.33 -5.69 -5.19
C ASP A 111 -31.00 -5.94 -5.90
N THR A 112 -29.95 -5.23 -5.50
CA THR A 112 -28.64 -5.32 -6.16
C THR A 112 -27.88 -6.61 -5.83
N LEU A 113 -28.23 -7.33 -4.76
CA LEU A 113 -27.61 -8.60 -4.41
C LEU A 113 -28.17 -9.77 -5.23
N THR A 114 -29.48 -9.74 -5.49
CA THR A 114 -30.20 -10.82 -6.18
C THR A 114 -30.56 -10.49 -7.63
N LEU A 115 -30.41 -9.23 -8.04
CA LEU A 115 -30.81 -8.68 -9.34
C LEU A 115 -32.29 -8.99 -9.67
N GLN A 116 -33.14 -8.99 -8.65
CA GLN A 116 -34.58 -9.22 -8.78
C GLN A 116 -35.36 -7.91 -8.69
N TRP A 117 -36.23 -7.71 -9.68
CA TRP A 117 -37.20 -6.61 -9.70
C TRP A 117 -38.43 -6.94 -8.86
N LYS A 118 -38.82 -6.00 -8.01
CA LYS A 118 -40.06 -6.00 -7.25
C LYS A 118 -40.86 -4.75 -7.58
N GLU A 119 -42.05 -4.96 -8.16
CA GLU A 119 -43.01 -3.88 -8.33
C GLU A 119 -43.63 -3.54 -6.97
N LEU A 120 -43.55 -2.27 -6.57
CA LEU A 120 -44.14 -1.76 -5.32
C LEU A 120 -45.47 -1.08 -5.58
N GLN A 121 -45.54 -0.29 -6.67
CA GLN A 121 -46.76 0.34 -7.14
C GLN A 121 -46.84 0.19 -8.66
N PRO A 122 -47.92 -0.41 -9.21
CA PRO A 122 -48.09 -0.52 -10.65
C PRO A 122 -48.43 0.83 -11.27
N THR A 123 -48.17 0.95 -12.57
CA THR A 123 -48.62 2.14 -13.33
C THR A 123 -50.15 2.19 -13.29
N SER A 124 -50.72 3.33 -12.92
CA SER A 124 -52.17 3.54 -12.88
C SER A 124 -52.53 5.01 -12.99
N ASP A 125 -53.78 5.32 -13.33
CA ASP A 125 -54.28 6.70 -13.40
C ASP A 125 -54.73 7.21 -12.01
N ASN A 126 -53.94 6.88 -10.98
CA ASN A 126 -54.25 7.10 -9.58
C ASN A 126 -53.74 8.46 -9.07
N PHE A 127 -53.62 8.60 -7.75
CA PHE A 127 -53.24 9.81 -7.00
C PHE A 127 -51.90 10.45 -7.42
N VAL A 128 -51.01 9.79 -8.16
CA VAL A 128 -49.72 10.38 -8.59
C VAL A 128 -49.64 10.45 -10.10
N THR A 129 -49.26 11.59 -10.66
CA THR A 129 -49.25 11.76 -12.13
C THR A 129 -48.16 10.93 -12.81
N LYS A 130 -48.45 10.35 -13.98
CA LYS A 130 -47.47 9.70 -14.87
C LYS A 130 -46.51 10.73 -15.44
N ARG A 131 -45.21 10.55 -15.23
CA ARG A 131 -44.20 11.55 -15.58
C ARG A 131 -42.81 10.99 -15.77
N SER A 132 -42.00 11.73 -16.51
CA SER A 132 -40.57 11.48 -16.69
C SER A 132 -39.76 12.76 -16.44
N ASN A 133 -38.43 12.64 -16.37
CA ASN A 133 -37.49 13.77 -16.30
C ASN A 133 -37.78 14.70 -15.11
N GLY A 134 -38.26 14.10 -14.01
CA GLY A 134 -38.38 14.70 -12.70
C GLY A 134 -37.29 14.16 -11.77
N GLY A 135 -37.40 14.50 -10.48
CA GLY A 135 -36.44 14.11 -9.46
C GLY A 135 -36.99 13.09 -8.47
N MET A 136 -36.13 12.19 -7.98
CA MET A 136 -36.45 11.33 -6.84
C MET A 136 -35.26 11.29 -5.88
N ILE A 137 -35.54 11.49 -4.60
CA ILE A 137 -34.52 11.50 -3.55
C ILE A 137 -35.03 10.81 -2.29
N VAL A 138 -34.11 10.35 -1.47
CA VAL A 138 -34.41 9.76 -0.16
C VAL A 138 -34.45 10.87 0.89
N MET A 139 -35.49 10.92 1.72
CA MET A 139 -35.63 11.88 2.82
C MET A 139 -36.08 11.17 4.10
N GLY A 140 -35.78 11.73 5.26
CA GLY A 140 -36.22 11.20 6.55
C GLY A 140 -35.60 11.94 7.73
N SER A 141 -36.03 11.63 8.95
CA SER A 141 -35.36 12.12 10.17
C SER A 141 -34.44 11.05 10.76
N GLU A 142 -33.43 11.46 11.53
CA GLU A 142 -32.54 10.53 12.21
C GLU A 142 -33.34 9.55 13.09
N GLY A 143 -33.25 8.25 12.78
CA GLY A 143 -33.95 7.18 13.51
C GLY A 143 -35.35 6.82 13.01
N GLU A 144 -35.92 7.55 12.05
CA GLU A 144 -37.21 7.23 11.42
C GLU A 144 -37.03 6.49 10.08
N PRO A 145 -38.05 5.76 9.60
CA PRO A 145 -37.97 5.06 8.33
C PRO A 145 -37.81 6.05 7.16
N GLN A 146 -36.85 5.78 6.30
CA GLN A 146 -36.57 6.56 5.10
C GLN A 146 -37.77 6.56 4.15
N GLN A 147 -38.01 7.70 3.50
CA GLN A 147 -39.12 7.96 2.57
C GLN A 147 -38.57 8.40 1.23
N LEU A 148 -39.31 8.17 0.15
CA LEU A 148 -38.93 8.62 -1.20
C LEU A 148 -39.73 9.87 -1.56
N LEU A 149 -39.06 10.97 -1.84
CA LEU A 149 -39.68 12.20 -2.31
C LEU A 149 -39.50 12.29 -3.83
N VAL A 150 -40.61 12.36 -4.56
CA VAL A 150 -40.65 12.47 -6.03
C VAL A 150 -41.22 13.82 -6.42
N ILE A 151 -40.51 14.56 -7.27
CA ILE A 151 -40.78 15.96 -7.56
C ILE A 151 -40.77 16.25 -9.06
N GLY A 152 -41.70 17.08 -9.50
CA GLY A 152 -41.71 17.74 -10.80
C GLY A 152 -41.75 16.78 -12.00
N GLY A 153 -41.30 17.26 -13.14
CA GLY A 153 -41.14 16.47 -14.36
C GLY A 153 -42.15 16.80 -15.46
N TYR A 154 -42.15 15.94 -16.46
CA TYR A 154 -42.84 16.06 -17.74
C TYR A 154 -43.94 15.02 -17.85
N SER A 155 -45.18 15.43 -18.13
CA SER A 155 -46.39 14.58 -18.10
C SER A 155 -47.28 14.81 -19.32
N PRO A 156 -48.08 13.83 -19.74
CA PRO A 156 -49.08 14.03 -20.79
C PRO A 156 -50.27 14.88 -20.28
N ILE A 157 -50.87 15.69 -21.16
CA ILE A 157 -52.00 16.60 -20.84
C ILE A 157 -53.24 15.82 -20.43
N SER A 158 -53.60 14.77 -21.19
CA SER A 158 -54.86 14.04 -21.04
C SER A 158 -55.13 13.48 -19.64
N ILE A 159 -54.08 13.16 -18.88
CA ILE A 159 -54.15 12.58 -17.53
C ILE A 159 -54.01 13.65 -16.44
N ALA A 160 -53.16 14.65 -16.66
CA ALA A 160 -52.92 15.71 -15.68
C ALA A 160 -54.14 16.64 -15.52
N THR A 161 -54.91 16.90 -16.59
CA THR A 161 -56.14 17.71 -16.49
C THR A 161 -57.27 17.04 -15.68
N SER A 162 -57.36 15.71 -15.65
CA SER A 162 -58.36 15.00 -14.82
C SER A 162 -57.95 14.88 -13.35
N LEU A 163 -56.64 14.84 -13.06
CA LEU A 163 -56.10 14.76 -11.69
C LEU A 163 -55.99 16.14 -11.02
N ALA A 164 -55.59 17.17 -11.76
CA ALA A 164 -55.51 18.56 -11.30
C ALA A 164 -56.87 19.12 -10.83
N THR A 165 -57.97 18.62 -11.39
CA THR A 165 -59.34 19.05 -11.01
C THR A 165 -59.92 18.30 -9.81
N GLN A 166 -59.35 17.16 -9.39
CA GLN A 166 -59.96 16.29 -8.37
C GLN A 166 -59.14 16.12 -7.08
N TYR A 167 -57.79 16.20 -7.12
CA TYR A 167 -56.96 15.87 -5.94
C TYR A 167 -55.81 16.85 -5.64
N HIS A 168 -55.43 17.74 -6.56
CA HIS A 168 -54.10 18.40 -6.54
C HIS A 168 -54.11 19.91 -6.79
N LEU A 169 -55.05 20.64 -6.17
CA LEU A 169 -55.23 22.10 -6.36
C LEU A 169 -54.01 22.95 -5.97
N GLN A 170 -53.07 22.41 -5.19
CA GLN A 170 -51.87 23.13 -4.75
C GLN A 170 -50.71 23.11 -5.76
N PHE A 171 -50.77 22.23 -6.77
CA PHE A 171 -49.72 22.09 -7.79
C PHE A 171 -50.10 22.82 -9.07
N LYS A 172 -49.09 23.32 -9.77
CA LYS A 172 -49.22 24.05 -11.03
C LYS A 172 -48.84 23.14 -12.20
N TYR A 173 -49.51 23.36 -13.32
CA TYR A 173 -49.32 22.60 -14.54
C TYR A 173 -49.26 23.58 -15.72
N ASP A 174 -48.10 23.66 -16.36
CA ASP A 174 -47.88 24.58 -17.47
C ASP A 174 -47.86 23.81 -18.79
N THR A 175 -48.83 24.13 -19.64
CA THR A 175 -48.93 23.63 -21.01
C THR A 175 -48.10 24.49 -21.96
N PHE A 176 -47.41 23.89 -22.91
CA PHE A 176 -46.73 24.61 -23.99
C PHE A 176 -47.10 23.99 -25.33
N THR A 177 -47.29 24.84 -26.34
CA THR A 177 -47.73 24.44 -27.68
C THR A 177 -46.63 24.74 -28.68
N ILE A 178 -46.10 23.71 -29.37
CA ILE A 178 -45.24 23.93 -30.53
C ILE A 178 -46.16 24.14 -31.75
N PRO A 179 -46.03 25.26 -32.50
CA PRO A 179 -46.86 25.49 -33.68
C PRO A 179 -46.67 24.37 -34.72
N GLY A 180 -47.76 23.68 -35.08
CA GLY A 180 -47.75 22.62 -36.10
C GLY A 180 -47.52 21.19 -35.59
N VAL A 181 -47.35 20.98 -34.28
CA VAL A 181 -47.27 19.64 -33.66
C VAL A 181 -48.35 19.52 -32.57
N ASN A 182 -49.21 18.50 -32.65
CA ASN A 182 -50.16 18.20 -31.58
C ASN A 182 -49.39 17.69 -30.36
N ASN A 183 -48.92 18.59 -29.49
CA ASN A 183 -48.21 18.24 -28.27
C ASN A 183 -49.17 18.17 -27.09
N ASP A 184 -49.55 16.95 -26.71
CA ASP A 184 -50.32 16.65 -25.49
C ASP A 184 -49.40 16.57 -24.26
N HIS A 185 -48.56 17.57 -24.00
CA HIS A 185 -47.62 17.53 -22.86
C HIS A 185 -47.63 18.78 -21.97
N LEU A 186 -47.29 18.60 -20.69
CA LEU A 186 -47.14 19.66 -19.72
C LEU A 186 -45.99 19.40 -18.74
N ARG A 187 -45.54 20.47 -18.08
CA ARG A 187 -44.64 20.40 -16.93
C ARG A 187 -45.43 20.56 -15.64
N THR A 188 -44.94 19.96 -14.56
CA THR A 188 -45.57 20.06 -13.24
C THR A 188 -44.54 20.39 -12.16
N ASN A 189 -45.00 20.99 -11.07
CA ASN A 189 -44.25 21.10 -9.81
C ASN A 189 -44.81 20.19 -8.71
N GLU A 190 -45.58 19.16 -9.10
CA GLU A 190 -46.16 18.17 -8.20
C GLU A 190 -45.08 17.45 -7.37
N GLN A 191 -45.36 17.28 -6.08
CA GLN A 191 -44.47 16.68 -5.09
C GLN A 191 -45.22 15.57 -4.37
N ASN A 192 -44.64 14.38 -4.29
CA ASN A 192 -45.25 13.22 -3.63
C ASN A 192 -44.23 12.49 -2.78
N ILE A 193 -44.62 12.09 -1.57
CA ILE A 193 -43.80 11.30 -0.66
C ILE A 193 -44.33 9.86 -0.65
N TYR A 194 -43.47 8.88 -0.93
CA TYR A 194 -43.77 7.47 -0.73
C TYR A 194 -43.18 7.01 0.60
N ASN A 195 -44.04 6.55 1.49
CA ASN A 195 -43.62 5.96 2.75
C ASN A 195 -43.38 4.45 2.55
N LEU A 196 -42.13 4.02 2.71
CA LEU A 196 -41.73 2.63 2.49
C LEU A 196 -42.30 1.65 3.53
N SER A 197 -42.56 2.13 4.76
CA SER A 197 -43.11 1.30 5.85
C SER A 197 -44.60 1.04 5.65
N SER A 198 -45.37 2.05 5.21
CA SER A 198 -46.81 1.89 4.95
C SER A 198 -47.13 1.43 3.53
N GLY A 199 -46.19 1.62 2.59
CA GLY A 199 -46.40 1.34 1.17
C GLY A 199 -47.40 2.29 0.50
N GLN A 200 -47.56 3.51 1.03
CA GLN A 200 -48.56 4.47 0.56
C GLN A 200 -47.94 5.81 0.15
N TRP A 201 -48.57 6.45 -0.83
CA TRP A 201 -48.28 7.81 -1.25
C TRP A 201 -48.93 8.84 -0.33
N ILE A 202 -48.22 9.91 -0.05
CA ILE A 202 -48.60 11.03 0.80
C ILE A 202 -48.35 12.30 -0.01
N VAL A 203 -49.36 13.17 -0.10
CA VAL A 203 -49.17 14.54 -0.60
C VAL A 203 -48.64 15.40 0.55
N PRO A 204 -47.45 16.00 0.40
CA PRO A 204 -46.89 16.88 1.41
C PRO A 204 -47.61 18.24 1.43
N ILE A 205 -47.53 18.91 2.57
CA ILE A 205 -47.93 20.31 2.70
C ILE A 205 -46.76 21.17 2.19
N ILE A 206 -47.03 22.09 1.26
CA ILE A 206 -46.00 22.94 0.66
C ILE A 206 -46.02 24.32 1.32
N SER A 207 -44.87 24.79 1.77
CA SER A 207 -44.67 26.15 2.29
C SER A 207 -43.50 26.85 1.59
N GLY A 208 -43.46 28.18 1.68
CA GLY A 208 -42.37 28.99 1.13
C GLY A 208 -42.46 29.25 -0.38
N GLN A 209 -41.32 29.54 -0.99
CA GLN A 209 -41.20 29.93 -2.41
C GLN A 209 -40.94 28.69 -3.28
N CYS A 210 -42.00 27.92 -3.53
CA CYS A 210 -41.91 26.72 -4.37
C CYS A 210 -41.53 27.06 -5.82
N PHE A 211 -40.74 26.19 -6.44
CA PHE A 211 -40.32 26.27 -7.83
C PHE A 211 -41.51 26.20 -8.81
N PRO A 212 -41.42 26.82 -10.00
CA PRO A 212 -42.44 26.73 -11.04
C PRO A 212 -42.49 25.34 -11.68
N PRO A 213 -43.51 24.99 -12.47
CA PRO A 213 -43.52 23.73 -13.21
C PRO A 213 -42.26 23.53 -14.06
N THR A 214 -41.42 22.56 -13.67
CA THR A 214 -40.07 22.39 -14.21
C THR A 214 -39.78 20.91 -14.49
N SER A 215 -38.93 20.64 -15.47
CA SER A 215 -38.44 19.29 -15.84
C SER A 215 -36.95 19.35 -16.16
N HIS A 216 -36.25 18.21 -16.25
CA HIS A 216 -34.82 18.16 -16.61
C HIS A 216 -33.90 18.97 -15.69
N PHE A 217 -34.31 19.11 -14.43
CA PHE A 217 -33.55 19.74 -13.36
C PHE A 217 -32.77 18.70 -12.58
N ILE A 218 -31.77 19.16 -11.83
CA ILE A 218 -31.11 18.32 -10.81
C ILE A 218 -31.78 18.47 -9.46
N ILE A 219 -31.79 17.40 -8.69
CA ILE A 219 -32.18 17.43 -7.28
C ILE A 219 -31.24 16.53 -6.48
N GLU A 220 -30.71 17.06 -5.39
CA GLU A 220 -29.70 16.37 -4.59
C GLU A 220 -29.98 16.50 -3.09
N ARG A 221 -29.55 15.49 -2.35
CA ARG A 221 -29.73 15.42 -0.90
C ARG A 221 -28.52 15.97 -0.17
N ILE A 222 -28.71 17.03 0.62
CA ILE A 222 -27.66 17.66 1.44
C ILE A 222 -27.58 16.99 2.81
N SER A 223 -28.71 16.78 3.48
CA SER A 223 -28.81 16.14 4.80
C SER A 223 -29.97 15.12 4.82
N HIS A 224 -30.31 14.57 5.98
CA HIS A 224 -31.46 13.67 6.09
C HIS A 224 -32.79 14.38 5.78
N ASP A 225 -32.89 15.67 6.12
CA ASP A 225 -34.08 16.50 5.99
C ASP A 225 -33.97 17.63 4.98
N LYS A 226 -32.78 17.94 4.43
CA LYS A 226 -32.58 19.04 3.47
C LYS A 226 -32.06 18.56 2.12
N GLY A 227 -32.46 19.25 1.06
CA GLY A 227 -31.89 19.09 -0.26
C GLY A 227 -31.91 20.37 -1.09
N ILE A 228 -31.37 20.25 -2.29
CA ILE A 228 -31.16 21.34 -3.24
C ILE A 228 -31.68 20.94 -4.61
N MET A 229 -32.28 21.89 -5.31
CA MET A 229 -32.73 21.77 -6.69
C MET A 229 -32.15 22.92 -7.50
N TYR A 230 -31.69 22.64 -8.71
CA TYR A 230 -31.14 23.66 -9.60
C TYR A 230 -31.36 23.34 -11.08
N GLY A 231 -31.60 24.41 -11.83
CA GLY A 231 -31.74 24.36 -13.28
C GLY A 231 -33.02 23.67 -13.74
N GLY A 232 -32.99 23.21 -14.99
CA GLY A 232 -34.12 22.60 -15.69
C GLY A 232 -34.90 23.58 -16.54
N ILE A 233 -35.84 23.04 -17.30
CA ILE A 233 -36.67 23.76 -18.27
C ILE A 233 -37.97 24.18 -17.60
N ALA A 234 -38.24 25.47 -17.61
CA ALA A 234 -39.52 26.07 -17.23
C ALA A 234 -40.15 26.78 -18.44
N THR A 235 -41.42 27.13 -18.32
CA THR A 235 -42.16 27.85 -19.36
C THR A 235 -42.23 29.34 -19.02
N ASP A 236 -41.79 30.22 -19.91
CA ASP A 236 -41.93 31.68 -19.78
C ASP A 236 -42.45 32.29 -21.09
N GLY A 237 -43.46 33.15 -21.01
CA GLY A 237 -44.07 33.80 -22.18
C GLY A 237 -44.59 32.85 -23.29
N GLY A 238 -44.77 31.56 -23.00
CA GLY A 238 -45.15 30.53 -23.98
C GLY A 238 -43.97 29.82 -24.68
N GLY A 239 -42.73 30.13 -24.30
CA GLY A 239 -41.52 29.44 -24.76
C GLY A 239 -40.80 28.69 -23.63
N ASP A 240 -39.92 27.76 -24.02
CA ASP A 240 -39.08 27.01 -23.10
C ASP A 240 -37.83 27.84 -22.74
N ILE A 241 -37.54 27.94 -21.44
CA ILE A 241 -36.34 28.60 -20.93
C ILE A 241 -35.58 27.69 -19.95
N SER A 242 -34.26 27.65 -20.07
CA SER A 242 -33.39 27.00 -19.10
C SER A 242 -33.22 27.91 -17.88
N THR A 243 -33.54 27.39 -16.71
CA THR A 243 -33.52 28.16 -15.46
C THR A 243 -32.14 28.11 -14.80
N ASN A 244 -31.82 29.12 -13.99
CA ASN A 244 -30.62 29.17 -13.14
C ASN A 244 -30.94 29.43 -11.65
N SER A 245 -32.21 29.31 -11.28
CA SER A 245 -32.65 29.47 -9.90
C SER A 245 -32.20 28.29 -9.06
N ILE A 246 -31.70 28.57 -7.85
CA ILE A 246 -31.37 27.55 -6.86
C ILE A 246 -32.49 27.53 -5.82
N TYR A 247 -33.05 26.36 -5.60
CA TYR A 247 -34.09 26.13 -4.61
C TYR A 247 -33.57 25.19 -3.53
N LEU A 248 -33.65 25.62 -2.28
CA LEU A 248 -33.41 24.77 -1.12
C LEU A 248 -34.75 24.30 -0.58
N PHE A 249 -34.81 23.06 -0.12
CA PHE A 249 -35.97 22.56 0.59
C PHE A 249 -35.60 21.82 1.85
N GLN A 250 -36.46 21.93 2.84
CA GLN A 250 -36.38 21.19 4.09
C GLN A 250 -37.69 20.44 4.35
N LEU A 251 -37.59 19.15 4.63
CA LEU A 251 -38.71 18.27 4.96
C LEU A 251 -38.84 18.15 6.48
N SER A 252 -40.00 18.53 7.02
CA SER A 252 -40.35 18.33 8.43
C SER A 252 -41.80 17.88 8.55
N ASN A 253 -42.05 16.72 9.17
CA ASN A 253 -43.40 16.18 9.42
C ASN A 253 -44.32 16.23 8.17
N CYS A 254 -43.86 15.72 7.03
CA CYS A 254 -44.58 15.77 5.73
C CYS A 254 -44.87 17.19 5.19
N THR A 255 -44.25 18.22 5.75
CA THR A 255 -44.26 19.58 5.23
C THR A 255 -42.93 19.85 4.54
N ILE A 256 -42.96 20.33 3.30
CA ILE A 256 -41.78 20.72 2.54
C ILE A 256 -41.74 22.25 2.47
N ASN A 257 -40.75 22.83 3.13
CA ASN A 257 -40.51 24.26 3.07
C ASN A 257 -39.48 24.58 1.99
N TRP A 258 -39.87 25.38 1.01
CA TRP A 258 -39.02 25.81 -0.10
C TRP A 258 -38.50 27.22 0.08
N GLU A 259 -37.22 27.43 -0.21
CA GLU A 259 -36.55 28.70 -0.21
C GLU A 259 -35.83 28.91 -1.55
N CYS A 260 -36.12 30.00 -2.25
CA CYS A 260 -35.40 30.38 -3.45
C CYS A 260 -34.21 31.27 -3.06
N LEU A 261 -32.99 30.86 -3.43
CA LEU A 261 -31.81 31.69 -3.22
C LEU A 261 -31.77 32.80 -4.26
N ASN A 262 -31.56 34.04 -3.79
CA ASN A 262 -31.39 35.20 -4.66
C ASN A 262 -29.93 35.38 -5.06
N GLN A 263 -29.69 35.91 -6.26
CA GLN A 263 -28.36 36.14 -6.81
C GLN A 263 -27.47 37.04 -5.93
N GLY A 264 -28.06 37.94 -5.14
CA GLY A 264 -27.35 38.83 -4.21
C GLY A 264 -26.98 38.22 -2.85
N SER A 265 -27.31 36.96 -2.59
CA SER A 265 -27.04 36.25 -1.33
C SER A 265 -25.70 35.53 -1.29
N VAL A 266 -24.99 35.43 -2.42
CA VAL A 266 -23.75 34.65 -2.56
C VAL A 266 -22.53 35.55 -2.32
N PRO A 267 -21.56 35.17 -1.46
CA PRO A 267 -20.46 36.04 -1.04
C PRO A 267 -19.46 36.47 -2.13
N ASN A 268 -19.44 35.82 -3.30
CA ASN A 268 -18.45 36.07 -4.34
C ASN A 268 -19.04 36.83 -5.55
N ASP A 269 -18.45 38.00 -5.82
CA ASP A 269 -18.78 38.88 -6.94
C ASP A 269 -18.55 38.17 -8.31
N GLY A 270 -19.57 37.47 -8.84
CA GLY A 270 -19.71 37.25 -10.30
C GLY A 270 -19.86 35.83 -10.84
N LEU A 271 -19.85 34.77 -10.02
CA LEU A 271 -19.92 33.36 -10.48
C LEU A 271 -21.31 32.73 -10.32
N TRP A 272 -22.39 33.47 -10.63
CA TRP A 272 -23.72 32.84 -10.68
C TRP A 272 -23.84 31.94 -11.92
N PRO A 273 -24.20 30.66 -11.77
CA PRO A 273 -24.28 29.74 -12.90
C PRO A 273 -25.28 30.18 -13.98
N LYS A 274 -24.94 29.94 -15.25
CA LYS A 274 -25.88 30.13 -16.37
C LYS A 274 -27.05 29.16 -16.30
N GLY A 275 -28.20 29.56 -16.85
CA GLY A 275 -29.37 28.71 -16.92
C GLY A 275 -29.09 27.47 -17.77
N ARG A 276 -29.44 26.29 -17.23
CA ARG A 276 -29.13 25.02 -17.87
C ARG A 276 -30.14 23.94 -17.59
N ASP A 277 -30.22 22.98 -18.50
CA ASP A 277 -31.00 21.76 -18.39
C ASP A 277 -30.27 20.56 -19.01
N PHE A 278 -30.81 19.35 -18.80
CA PHE A 278 -30.18 18.08 -19.19
C PHE A 278 -28.73 17.92 -18.66
N HIS A 279 -28.36 18.66 -17.64
CA HIS A 279 -27.14 18.48 -16.84
C HIS A 279 -27.37 17.40 -15.78
N ASP A 280 -26.29 16.93 -15.20
CA ASP A 280 -26.35 16.05 -14.04
C ASP A 280 -25.41 16.51 -12.93
N SER A 281 -25.65 15.98 -11.73
CA SER A 281 -24.92 16.35 -10.53
C SER A 281 -24.67 15.19 -9.60
N THR A 282 -23.81 15.42 -8.62
CA THR A 282 -23.65 14.51 -7.50
C THR A 282 -23.15 15.26 -6.27
N ILE A 283 -23.46 14.73 -5.07
CA ILE A 283 -22.93 15.23 -3.82
C ILE A 283 -21.66 14.47 -3.46
N ILE A 284 -20.61 15.19 -3.06
CA ILE A 284 -19.37 14.64 -2.53
C ILE A 284 -19.24 14.99 -1.04
N ASN A 285 -18.95 13.97 -0.22
CA ASN A 285 -18.82 14.06 1.24
C ASN A 285 -17.40 13.67 1.68
N GLY A 286 -16.38 14.39 1.21
CA GLY A 286 -14.97 14.14 1.54
C GLY A 286 -14.56 14.61 2.96
N VAL A 287 -13.29 15.03 3.16
CA VAL A 287 -12.78 15.64 4.41
C VAL A 287 -13.49 16.95 4.76
N SER A 288 -14.09 17.61 3.77
CA SER A 288 -14.90 18.80 4.01
C SER A 288 -16.03 18.49 4.98
N THR A 289 -16.19 19.34 6.01
CA THR A 289 -17.26 19.24 6.99
C THR A 289 -18.65 19.50 6.38
N SER A 290 -18.71 19.97 5.13
CA SER A 290 -19.93 20.23 4.37
C SER A 290 -20.01 19.41 3.07
N PRO A 291 -21.20 18.90 2.72
CA PRO A 291 -21.45 18.29 1.41
C PRO A 291 -21.19 19.31 0.30
N THR A 292 -20.46 18.91 -0.74
CA THR A 292 -20.21 19.77 -1.91
C THR A 292 -20.99 19.22 -3.10
N LEU A 293 -21.75 20.08 -3.78
CA LEU A 293 -22.48 19.73 -5.00
C LEU A 293 -21.57 19.91 -6.21
N VAL A 294 -21.37 18.86 -6.99
CA VAL A 294 -20.65 18.89 -8.27
C VAL A 294 -21.66 18.87 -9.40
N MET A 295 -21.52 19.77 -10.37
CA MET A 295 -22.39 19.86 -11.54
C MET A 295 -21.59 19.88 -12.82
N ILE A 296 -22.02 19.08 -13.81
CA ILE A 296 -21.31 18.92 -15.08
C ILE A 296 -22.29 19.05 -16.25
N GLY A 297 -21.88 19.81 -17.26
CA GLY A 297 -22.53 19.85 -18.57
C GLY A 297 -23.91 20.50 -18.58
N GLY A 298 -24.76 19.96 -19.46
CA GLY A 298 -26.09 20.49 -19.80
C GLY A 298 -26.08 21.37 -21.04
N VAL A 299 -27.25 21.92 -21.37
CA VAL A 299 -27.42 22.91 -22.44
C VAL A 299 -28.09 24.17 -21.91
N ASP A 300 -27.86 25.30 -22.58
CA ASP A 300 -28.57 26.56 -22.29
C ASP A 300 -29.89 26.68 -23.07
N SER A 301 -30.60 27.81 -22.93
CA SER A 301 -31.86 28.08 -23.63
C SER A 301 -31.72 28.13 -25.16
N TRP A 302 -30.51 28.27 -25.68
CA TRP A 302 -30.20 28.22 -27.12
C TRP A 302 -29.79 26.81 -27.56
N ASN A 303 -29.91 25.84 -26.64
CA ASN A 303 -29.54 24.45 -26.79
C ASN A 303 -28.05 24.28 -27.15
N GLN A 304 -27.21 25.18 -26.65
CA GLN A 304 -25.75 25.11 -26.77
C GLN A 304 -25.19 24.35 -25.57
N PRO A 305 -24.27 23.39 -25.79
CA PRO A 305 -23.65 22.64 -24.70
C PRO A 305 -22.84 23.57 -23.79
N LEU A 306 -22.93 23.35 -22.49
CA LEU A 306 -22.22 24.12 -21.48
C LEU A 306 -20.98 23.38 -21.01
N ASN A 307 -19.81 23.83 -21.46
CA ASN A 307 -18.53 23.18 -21.16
C ASN A 307 -17.94 23.60 -19.81
N GLU A 308 -18.69 23.47 -18.71
CA GLU A 308 -18.19 23.81 -17.38
C GLU A 308 -18.55 22.81 -16.29
N CYS A 309 -17.61 22.65 -15.34
CA CYS A 309 -17.78 21.93 -14.09
C CYS A 309 -17.81 22.94 -12.93
N LEU A 310 -18.89 22.89 -12.16
CA LEU A 310 -19.16 23.82 -11.07
C LEU A 310 -19.31 23.06 -9.75
N LEU A 311 -18.59 23.51 -8.74
CA LEU A 311 -18.68 23.02 -7.37
C LEU A 311 -19.35 24.07 -6.50
N LEU A 312 -20.35 23.66 -5.73
CA LEU A 312 -21.04 24.49 -4.74
C LEU A 312 -20.81 23.92 -3.34
N ASP A 313 -20.13 24.68 -2.50
CA ASP A 313 -20.09 24.40 -1.06
C ASP A 313 -21.47 24.72 -0.46
N THR A 314 -22.18 23.72 0.03
CA THR A 314 -23.54 23.87 0.55
C THR A 314 -23.61 24.56 1.92
N SER A 315 -22.48 24.74 2.60
CA SER A 315 -22.43 25.47 3.88
C SER A 315 -22.30 26.97 3.70
N GLN A 316 -21.43 27.39 2.78
CA GLN A 316 -21.13 28.80 2.48
C GLN A 316 -21.89 29.31 1.25
N TYR A 317 -22.56 28.42 0.51
CA TYR A 317 -23.19 28.67 -0.79
C TYR A 317 -22.24 29.37 -1.78
N ASN A 318 -20.96 28.97 -1.76
CA ASN A 318 -19.93 29.53 -2.60
C ASN A 318 -19.66 28.64 -3.83
N TRP A 319 -19.56 29.26 -5.00
CA TRP A 319 -19.27 28.59 -6.26
C TRP A 319 -17.78 28.57 -6.56
N MET A 320 -17.33 27.44 -7.09
CA MET A 320 -15.98 27.21 -7.58
C MET A 320 -16.06 26.57 -8.95
N LYS A 321 -15.33 27.13 -9.92
CA LYS A 321 -15.22 26.55 -11.26
C LYS A 321 -13.96 25.71 -11.35
N ILE A 322 -14.11 24.51 -11.90
CA ILE A 322 -13.01 23.57 -12.07
C ILE A 322 -12.83 23.24 -13.56
N PRO A 323 -11.60 23.27 -14.10
CA PRO A 323 -11.35 22.86 -15.47
C PRO A 323 -11.42 21.33 -15.58
N LEU A 324 -12.31 20.83 -16.44
CA LEU A 324 -12.33 19.45 -16.90
C LEU A 324 -12.15 19.42 -18.42
N PRO A 325 -11.67 18.30 -18.99
CA PRO A 325 -11.59 18.15 -20.45
C PRO A 325 -12.93 18.45 -21.12
N GLU A 326 -12.88 19.02 -22.33
CA GLU A 326 -14.09 19.29 -23.11
C GLU A 326 -14.87 18.00 -23.41
N SER A 327 -14.14 16.89 -23.58
CA SER A 327 -14.73 15.58 -23.71
C SER A 327 -15.60 15.21 -22.52
N VAL A 328 -15.40 15.75 -21.30
CA VAL A 328 -16.25 15.48 -20.12
C VAL A 328 -17.40 16.48 -20.01
N ASN A 329 -17.11 17.79 -20.14
CA ASN A 329 -18.10 18.83 -19.89
C ASN A 329 -19.08 19.08 -21.05
N GLY A 330 -18.70 18.82 -22.30
CA GLY A 330 -19.50 19.14 -23.49
C GLY A 330 -20.64 18.18 -23.78
N ARG A 331 -21.38 17.79 -22.75
CA ARG A 331 -22.39 16.73 -22.81
C ARG A 331 -23.69 17.14 -22.13
N TYR A 332 -24.78 16.54 -22.59
CA TYR A 332 -26.10 16.62 -21.96
C TYR A 332 -26.81 15.26 -22.01
N ALA A 333 -27.82 15.07 -21.17
CA ALA A 333 -28.54 13.81 -20.99
C ALA A 333 -27.62 12.62 -20.62
N HIS A 334 -26.48 12.92 -20.01
CA HIS A 334 -25.54 11.97 -19.40
C HIS A 334 -25.93 11.77 -17.92
N THR A 335 -25.21 10.88 -17.24
CA THR A 335 -25.27 10.80 -15.78
C THR A 335 -23.90 11.03 -15.13
N VAL A 336 -23.89 11.52 -13.89
CA VAL A 336 -22.73 11.75 -13.04
C VAL A 336 -22.98 11.05 -11.70
N SER A 337 -21.99 10.34 -11.20
CA SER A 337 -22.08 9.70 -9.88
C SER A 337 -20.74 9.84 -9.16
N SER A 338 -20.77 9.93 -7.83
CA SER A 338 -19.55 10.00 -7.01
C SER A 338 -19.27 8.68 -6.30
N PHE A 339 -17.98 8.38 -6.14
CA PHE A 339 -17.49 7.28 -5.33
C PHE A 339 -16.33 7.78 -4.46
N VAL A 340 -16.53 7.77 -3.14
CA VAL A 340 -15.52 8.23 -2.17
C VAL A 340 -14.55 7.09 -1.90
N VAL A 341 -13.34 7.18 -2.45
CA VAL A 341 -12.27 6.18 -2.24
C VAL A 341 -11.66 6.39 -0.86
N ASP A 342 -11.33 7.64 -0.57
CA ASP A 342 -10.93 8.10 0.74
C ASP A 342 -11.44 9.54 0.96
N PRO A 343 -11.33 10.08 2.18
CA PRO A 343 -11.83 11.42 2.45
C PRO A 343 -11.26 12.53 1.55
N ASN A 344 -10.03 12.41 1.07
CA ASN A 344 -9.36 13.34 0.16
C ASN A 344 -9.54 12.99 -1.32
N HIS A 345 -9.78 11.73 -1.66
CA HIS A 345 -9.86 11.24 -3.04
C HIS A 345 -11.27 10.75 -3.39
N VAL A 346 -11.90 11.41 -4.36
CA VAL A 346 -13.26 11.09 -4.83
C VAL A 346 -13.25 10.86 -6.33
N PHE A 347 -13.81 9.74 -6.78
CA PHE A 347 -13.99 9.46 -8.21
C PHE A 347 -15.34 9.96 -8.67
N LEU A 348 -15.34 10.79 -9.71
CA LEU A 348 -16.53 11.18 -10.47
C LEU A 348 -16.65 10.25 -11.67
N ILE A 349 -17.77 9.54 -11.78
CA ILE A 349 -18.06 8.66 -12.91
C ILE A 349 -19.12 9.31 -13.78
N ILE A 350 -18.76 9.62 -15.04
CA ILE A 350 -19.63 10.22 -16.04
C ILE A 350 -19.95 9.17 -17.10
N VAL A 351 -21.23 8.94 -17.37
CA VAL A 351 -21.68 7.88 -18.30
C VAL A 351 -22.61 8.44 -19.38
N GLY A 352 -22.31 8.10 -20.63
CA GLY A 352 -23.14 8.33 -21.80
C GLY A 352 -23.37 9.81 -22.14
N GLY A 353 -24.59 10.08 -22.63
CA GLY A 353 -25.06 11.40 -23.06
C GLY A 353 -24.82 11.70 -24.54
N CYS A 354 -25.15 12.93 -24.91
CA CYS A 354 -25.01 13.47 -26.27
C CYS A 354 -24.11 14.70 -26.25
N THR A 355 -23.42 14.95 -27.35
CA THR A 355 -22.65 16.17 -27.61
C THR A 355 -23.42 17.13 -28.51
N GLU A 356 -22.77 18.21 -28.96
CA GLU A 356 -23.36 19.22 -29.85
C GLU A 356 -24.14 18.58 -31.02
N ALA A 357 -25.35 19.08 -31.24
CA ALA A 357 -26.29 18.48 -32.18
C ALA A 357 -26.03 18.96 -33.62
N GLU A 358 -26.02 18.02 -34.56
CA GLU A 358 -25.82 18.31 -35.99
C GLU A 358 -27.14 18.78 -36.64
N LEU A 359 -27.08 19.85 -37.43
CA LEU A 359 -28.21 20.31 -38.25
C LEU A 359 -28.17 19.60 -39.61
N LYS A 360 -29.21 18.84 -39.95
CA LYS A 360 -29.32 18.14 -41.25
C LYS A 360 -30.55 18.60 -42.02
N HIS A 361 -30.38 18.84 -43.33
CA HIS A 361 -31.48 19.08 -44.25
C HIS A 361 -32.19 17.77 -44.57
N VAL A 362 -33.48 17.69 -44.28
CA VAL A 362 -34.29 16.48 -44.48
C VAL A 362 -35.14 16.55 -45.77
N GLY A 363 -34.86 17.53 -46.63
CA GLY A 363 -35.66 17.83 -47.82
C GLY A 363 -36.84 18.78 -47.54
N GLY A 364 -37.35 19.45 -48.58
CA GLY A 364 -38.50 20.36 -48.47
C GLY A 364 -38.25 21.68 -47.74
N GLY A 365 -36.99 22.07 -47.52
CA GLY A 365 -36.63 23.29 -46.76
C GLY A 365 -36.64 23.13 -45.24
N VAL A 366 -36.89 21.91 -44.72
CA VAL A 366 -36.91 21.62 -43.28
C VAL A 366 -35.51 21.20 -42.81
N ILE A 367 -35.03 21.85 -41.75
CA ILE A 367 -33.78 21.52 -41.05
C ILE A 367 -34.17 20.81 -39.75
N ASN A 368 -33.75 19.55 -39.59
CA ASN A 368 -33.88 18.83 -38.31
C ASN A 368 -32.53 18.78 -37.60
N ARG A 369 -32.58 18.96 -36.28
CA ARG A 369 -31.44 18.82 -35.38
C ARG A 369 -31.37 17.37 -34.90
N PHE A 370 -30.20 16.73 -35.05
CA PHE A 370 -29.94 15.38 -34.58
C PHE A 370 -28.90 15.42 -33.46
N ASN A 371 -29.24 14.84 -32.30
CA ASN A 371 -28.30 14.74 -31.18
C ASN A 371 -27.15 13.82 -31.58
N LYS A 372 -25.91 14.30 -31.44
CA LYS A 372 -24.73 13.50 -31.74
C LYS A 372 -24.41 12.61 -30.54
N PRO A 373 -24.41 11.27 -30.69
CA PRO A 373 -24.10 10.37 -29.61
C PRO A 373 -22.61 10.50 -29.22
N VAL A 374 -22.32 10.45 -27.91
CA VAL A 374 -20.95 10.25 -27.45
C VAL A 374 -20.44 8.89 -27.95
N THR A 375 -19.24 8.87 -28.54
CA THR A 375 -18.60 7.65 -29.05
C THR A 375 -17.49 7.18 -28.12
N ASP A 376 -17.10 5.91 -28.27
CA ASP A 376 -15.91 5.34 -27.61
C ASP A 376 -14.64 6.15 -27.98
N PRO A 377 -13.66 6.32 -27.06
CA PRO A 377 -13.57 5.82 -25.68
C PRO A 377 -14.35 6.67 -24.65
N ASN A 378 -15.00 7.73 -25.10
CA ASN A 378 -15.57 8.76 -24.22
C ASN A 378 -16.90 8.35 -23.56
N ILE A 379 -17.46 7.15 -23.81
CA ILE A 379 -18.78 6.76 -23.28
C ILE A 379 -18.78 6.69 -21.76
N THR A 380 -17.69 6.24 -21.14
CA THR A 380 -17.51 6.24 -19.68
C THR A 380 -16.23 6.98 -19.36
N MET A 381 -16.31 7.99 -18.50
CA MET A 381 -15.15 8.76 -18.04
C MET A 381 -15.13 8.71 -16.53
N VAL A 382 -13.99 8.36 -15.95
CA VAL A 382 -13.77 8.46 -14.50
C VAL A 382 -12.77 9.57 -14.27
N VAL A 383 -13.09 10.51 -13.38
CA VAL A 383 -12.22 11.64 -13.05
C VAL A 383 -11.94 11.63 -11.57
N GLU A 384 -10.67 11.72 -11.19
CA GLU A 384 -10.30 11.89 -9.79
C GLU A 384 -10.47 13.35 -9.37
N LEU A 385 -11.11 13.56 -8.22
CA LEU A 385 -11.06 14.81 -7.46
C LEU A 385 -10.21 14.60 -6.21
N VAL A 386 -9.24 15.48 -6.02
CA VAL A 386 -8.33 15.46 -4.88
C VAL A 386 -8.53 16.71 -4.04
N PHE A 387 -8.76 16.52 -2.75
CA PHE A 387 -8.87 17.59 -1.76
C PHE A 387 -7.51 17.90 -1.15
N ASN A 388 -6.95 19.05 -1.50
CA ASN A 388 -5.65 19.51 -1.01
C ASN A 388 -5.77 20.96 -0.51
N ASP A 389 -5.09 21.29 0.59
CA ASP A 389 -5.02 22.66 1.14
C ASP A 389 -6.38 23.37 1.33
N GLY A 390 -7.44 22.61 1.64
CA GLY A 390 -8.78 23.15 1.88
C GLY A 390 -9.61 23.40 0.61
N GLN A 391 -9.14 22.97 -0.57
CA GLN A 391 -9.82 23.15 -1.84
C GLN A 391 -9.82 21.86 -2.68
N TRP A 392 -10.90 21.66 -3.46
CA TRP A 392 -10.97 20.57 -4.44
C TRP A 392 -10.22 20.92 -5.71
N SER A 393 -9.45 19.96 -6.21
CA SER A 393 -8.71 20.03 -7.47
C SER A 393 -8.96 18.77 -8.31
N VAL A 394 -8.73 18.87 -9.61
CA VAL A 394 -8.91 17.74 -10.55
C VAL A 394 -7.60 17.00 -10.69
N GLY A 395 -7.66 15.69 -10.43
CA GLY A 395 -6.64 14.72 -10.76
C GLY A 395 -6.79 14.20 -12.20
N PRO A 396 -6.09 13.11 -12.55
CA PRO A 396 -6.17 12.51 -13.87
C PRO A 396 -7.58 11.99 -14.22
N VAL A 397 -7.87 11.95 -15.52
CA VAL A 397 -8.94 11.11 -16.06
C VAL A 397 -8.43 9.69 -16.07
N LEU A 398 -9.16 8.79 -15.40
CA LEU A 398 -8.82 7.40 -15.21
C LEU A 398 -9.54 6.54 -16.25
N ASP A 399 -8.80 5.62 -16.85
CA ASP A 399 -9.33 4.52 -17.64
C ASP A 399 -9.40 3.22 -16.81
N SER A 400 -9.90 2.15 -17.43
CA SER A 400 -10.03 0.84 -16.78
C SER A 400 -8.70 0.26 -16.27
N PHE A 401 -7.56 0.65 -16.84
CA PHE A 401 -6.24 0.17 -16.42
C PHE A 401 -5.68 0.97 -15.24
N ASN A 402 -5.95 2.28 -15.19
CA ASN A 402 -5.45 3.18 -14.16
C ASN A 402 -6.26 3.16 -12.87
N ILE A 403 -7.57 2.86 -12.95
CA ILE A 403 -8.46 2.78 -11.77
C ILE A 403 -7.93 1.80 -10.69
N PRO A 404 -7.60 0.53 -11.01
CA PRO A 404 -7.11 -0.43 -10.01
C PRO A 404 -5.76 -0.01 -9.41
N LEU A 405 -4.88 0.57 -10.23
CA LEU A 405 -3.54 0.98 -9.82
C LEU A 405 -3.60 2.12 -8.81
N LEU A 406 -4.38 3.16 -9.11
CA LEU A 406 -4.56 4.30 -8.21
C LEU A 406 -5.26 3.87 -6.91
N TYR A 407 -6.27 2.99 -7.01
CA TYR A 407 -6.96 2.45 -5.84
C TYR A 407 -6.01 1.67 -4.91
N GLU A 408 -5.17 0.79 -5.46
CA GLU A 408 -4.11 0.07 -4.73
C GLU A 408 -3.10 1.03 -4.07
N LEU A 409 -2.71 2.09 -4.78
CA LEU A 409 -1.77 3.10 -4.29
C LEU A 409 -2.34 3.82 -3.06
N ILE A 410 -3.55 4.36 -3.18
CA ILE A 410 -4.26 5.05 -2.09
C ILE A 410 -4.38 4.13 -0.87
N LEU A 411 -4.72 2.85 -1.07
CA LEU A 411 -4.79 1.87 0.02
C LEU A 411 -3.41 1.59 0.65
N LYS A 412 -2.34 1.48 -0.15
CA LYS A 412 -0.97 1.28 0.35
C LYS A 412 -0.53 2.47 1.20
N GLU A 413 -0.83 3.70 0.80
CA GLU A 413 -0.51 4.90 1.57
C GLU A 413 -1.27 4.93 2.90
N ARG A 414 -2.58 4.65 2.87
CA ARG A 414 -3.41 4.56 4.06
C ARG A 414 -2.93 3.50 5.06
N ARG A 415 -2.50 2.33 4.58
CA ARG A 415 -1.93 1.28 5.44
C ARG A 415 -0.64 1.74 6.10
N LYS A 416 0.21 2.48 5.38
CA LYS A 416 1.45 3.05 5.93
C LYS A 416 1.14 4.11 7.00
N GLU A 417 0.20 5.01 6.73
CA GLU A 417 -0.22 6.03 7.71
C GLU A 417 -0.84 5.40 8.96
N SER A 418 -1.74 4.45 8.79
CA SER A 418 -2.33 3.69 9.91
C SER A 418 -1.24 3.01 10.75
N TYR A 419 -0.29 2.33 10.10
CA TYR A 419 0.84 1.68 10.80
C TYR A 419 1.67 2.69 11.60
N MET A 420 1.92 3.88 11.06
CA MET A 420 2.67 4.93 11.77
C MET A 420 1.88 5.49 12.95
N ILE A 421 0.58 5.75 12.78
CA ILE A 421 -0.30 6.22 13.86
C ILE A 421 -0.38 5.18 14.99
N ASP A 422 -0.53 3.91 14.67
CA ASP A 422 -0.60 2.84 15.67
C ASP A 422 0.73 2.70 16.42
N LYS A 423 1.86 2.85 15.73
CA LYS A 423 3.19 2.84 16.34
C LYS A 423 3.45 4.06 17.25
N VAL A 424 2.94 5.24 16.87
CA VAL A 424 3.00 6.43 17.74
C VAL A 424 2.16 6.21 19.00
N LYS A 425 0.94 5.68 18.89
CA LYS A 425 0.10 5.35 20.05
C LYS A 425 0.76 4.33 20.97
N GLU A 426 1.39 3.29 20.42
CA GLU A 426 2.13 2.30 21.20
C GLU A 426 3.28 2.94 21.98
N LEU A 427 4.07 3.80 21.32
CA LEU A 427 5.16 4.54 21.96
C LEU A 427 4.66 5.53 23.02
N GLN A 428 3.47 6.13 22.83
CA GLN A 428 2.85 7.03 23.81
C GLN A 428 2.49 6.29 25.09
N VAL A 429 1.91 5.09 24.98
CA VAL A 429 1.58 4.22 26.13
C VAL A 429 2.85 3.81 26.88
N ILE A 430 3.92 3.46 26.16
CA ILE A 430 5.22 3.14 26.76
C ILE A 430 5.78 4.35 27.51
N ASN A 431 5.68 5.56 26.93
CA ASN A 431 6.15 6.79 27.57
C ASN A 431 5.40 7.11 28.88
N GLU A 432 4.08 6.91 28.91
CA GLU A 432 3.26 7.07 30.11
C GLU A 432 3.66 6.07 31.21
N SER A 433 3.91 4.80 30.84
CA SER A 433 4.39 3.77 31.77
C SER A 433 5.75 4.14 32.38
N LEU A 434 6.72 4.57 31.56
CA LEU A 434 8.03 5.01 32.05
C LEU A 434 7.93 6.24 32.94
N HIS A 435 7.00 7.15 32.68
CA HIS A 435 6.77 8.31 33.53
C HIS A 435 6.28 7.89 34.92
N HIS A 436 5.40 6.90 34.98
CA HIS A 436 4.93 6.33 36.24
C HIS A 436 6.08 5.67 37.02
N ASP A 437 6.88 4.84 36.37
CA ASP A 437 8.01 4.14 37.00
C ASP A 437 9.08 5.12 37.52
N LEU A 438 9.37 6.19 36.77
CA LEU A 438 10.26 7.27 37.20
C LEU A 438 9.74 8.00 38.43
N GLN A 439 8.43 8.24 38.50
CA GLN A 439 7.81 8.90 39.65
C GLN A 439 7.88 8.02 40.89
N VAL A 440 7.58 6.72 40.76
CA VAL A 440 7.70 5.74 41.85
C VAL A 440 9.14 5.62 42.35
N SER A 441 10.11 5.53 41.44
CA SER A 441 11.53 5.43 41.81
C SER A 441 12.04 6.69 42.52
N ARG A 442 11.62 7.88 42.09
CA ARG A 442 11.92 9.16 42.78
C ARG A 442 11.34 9.21 44.19
N THR A 443 10.07 8.83 44.36
CA THR A 443 9.45 8.78 45.69
C THR A 443 10.16 7.78 46.60
N ASN A 444 10.48 6.60 46.10
CA ASN A 444 11.25 5.59 46.85
C ASN A 444 12.63 6.10 47.24
N ASN A 445 13.32 6.82 46.36
CA ASN A 445 14.64 7.38 46.64
C ASN A 445 14.57 8.45 47.73
N GLN A 446 13.57 9.33 47.67
CA GLN A 446 13.33 10.35 48.68
C GLN A 446 13.05 9.73 50.06
N SER A 447 12.19 8.72 50.14
CA SER A 447 11.91 8.03 51.40
C SER A 447 13.15 7.31 51.97
N LEU A 448 13.98 6.71 51.12
CA LEU A 448 15.24 6.08 51.55
C LEU A 448 16.26 7.12 52.05
N GLN A 449 16.36 8.28 51.40
CA GLN A 449 17.24 9.38 51.85
C GLN A 449 16.77 9.99 53.17
N GLU A 450 15.46 10.17 53.37
CA GLU A 450 14.89 10.64 54.63
C GLU A 450 15.15 9.65 55.79
N ALA A 451 14.97 8.34 55.54
CA ALA A 451 15.28 7.29 56.51
C ALA A 451 16.77 7.23 56.86
N LEU A 452 17.65 7.42 55.87
CA LEU A 452 19.09 7.48 56.06
C LEU A 452 19.51 8.66 56.96
N LEU A 453 18.97 9.86 56.69
CA LEU A 453 19.24 11.06 57.50
C LEU A 453 18.78 10.90 58.95
N ALA A 454 17.60 10.31 59.17
CA ALA A 454 17.10 10.03 60.51
C ALA A 454 18.05 9.09 61.28
N LEU A 455 18.47 7.99 60.67
CA LEU A 455 19.39 7.02 61.28
C LEU A 455 20.79 7.60 61.55
N GLU A 456 21.33 8.41 60.63
CA GLU A 456 22.62 9.09 60.84
C GLU A 456 22.56 10.10 62.00
N SER A 457 21.44 10.82 62.14
CA SER A 457 21.23 11.74 63.26
C SER A 457 21.17 11.03 64.61
N GLU A 458 20.46 9.89 64.69
CA GLU A 458 20.38 9.10 65.91
C GLU A 458 21.72 8.46 66.28
N LYS A 459 22.48 7.99 65.28
CA LYS A 459 23.82 7.46 65.47
C LYS A 459 24.75 8.52 66.06
N SER A 460 24.73 9.73 65.52
CA SER A 460 25.51 10.86 66.04
C SER A 460 25.15 11.22 67.48
N LEU A 461 23.86 11.17 67.83
CA LEU A 461 23.42 11.40 69.21
C LEU A 461 23.92 10.32 70.18
N LEU A 462 23.89 9.05 69.77
CA LEU A 462 24.40 7.95 70.59
C LEU A 462 25.92 8.04 70.79
N GLU A 463 26.67 8.39 69.74
CA GLU A 463 28.11 8.62 69.81
C GLU A 463 28.47 9.77 70.76
N ALA A 464 27.70 10.86 70.75
CA ALA A 464 27.86 11.98 71.68
C ALA A 464 27.60 11.56 73.14
N LYS A 465 26.50 10.83 73.40
CA LYS A 465 26.17 10.29 74.73
C LYS A 465 27.23 9.31 75.24
N LEU A 466 27.76 8.47 74.36
CA LEU A 466 28.85 7.55 74.67
C LEU A 466 30.13 8.29 75.08
N LEU A 467 30.48 9.37 74.37
CA LEU A 467 31.65 10.19 74.66
C LEU A 467 31.51 10.91 76.01
N GLU A 468 30.34 11.49 76.28
CA GLU A 468 30.03 12.13 77.56
C GLU A 468 30.15 11.13 78.72
N THR A 469 29.54 9.95 78.58
CA THR A 469 29.58 8.88 79.60
C THR A 469 31.01 8.37 79.84
N LYS A 470 31.80 8.18 78.77
CA LYS A 470 33.24 7.83 78.87
C LYS A 470 34.05 8.93 79.57
N THR A 471 33.71 10.20 79.34
CA THR A 471 34.37 11.34 79.99
C THR A 471 34.07 11.39 81.48
N ILE A 472 32.82 11.10 81.88
CA ILE A 472 32.43 10.99 83.29
C ILE A 472 33.18 9.84 83.97
N LEU A 473 33.26 8.67 83.32
CA LEU A 473 33.96 7.50 83.85
C LEU A 473 35.48 7.73 84.00
N THR A 474 36.10 8.48 83.08
CA THR A 474 37.55 8.81 83.14
C THR A 474 37.89 9.95 84.10
N LYS A 475 37.00 10.94 84.29
CA LYS A 475 37.17 11.95 85.36
C LYS A 475 37.07 11.29 86.73
N ARG A 476 36.08 10.41 86.95
CA ARG A 476 35.87 9.76 88.24
C ARG A 476 36.93 8.69 88.59
N LYS A 477 37.51 8.01 87.60
CA LYS A 477 38.71 7.17 87.81
C LYS A 477 39.89 7.97 88.36
N ARG A 478 40.10 9.21 87.88
CA ARG A 478 41.13 10.11 88.41
C ARG A 478 40.80 10.54 89.85
N ASP A 479 39.53 10.85 90.14
CA ASP A 479 39.09 11.20 91.49
C ASP A 479 39.24 10.03 92.51
N GLN A 480 39.16 8.78 92.05
CA GLN A 480 39.33 7.57 92.89
C GLN A 480 40.82 7.24 93.14
N GLU A 481 41.71 7.54 92.18
CA GLU A 481 43.17 7.43 92.35
C GLU A 481 43.71 8.54 93.28
N ASP A 482 43.19 9.76 93.18
CA ASP A 482 43.56 10.90 94.04
C ASP A 482 43.05 10.78 95.49
N SER A 483 42.05 9.94 95.78
CA SER A 483 41.49 9.72 97.13
C SER A 483 42.32 8.80 98.04
N SER A 484 43.36 8.14 97.52
CA SER A 484 44.19 7.20 98.30
C SER A 484 45.41 7.85 98.99
N HIS A 485 45.61 9.16 98.84
CA HIS A 485 46.74 9.89 99.44
C HIS A 485 46.34 11.30 99.92
N SER A 486 45.63 11.40 101.05
CA SER A 486 45.69 12.59 101.90
C SER A 486 45.18 12.31 103.31
N ASN A 487 46.04 11.72 104.14
CA ASN A 487 45.96 11.86 105.59
C ASN A 487 46.99 12.91 106.04
N ASN A 488 46.47 13.92 106.76
CA ASN A 488 47.12 14.76 107.78
C ASN A 488 47.24 16.28 107.49
N ILE A 489 46.47 17.05 108.28
CA ILE A 489 46.82 18.30 109.04
C ILE A 489 45.74 19.41 108.98
N LYS A 490 44.83 19.32 109.95
CA LYS A 490 44.37 20.30 110.98
C LYS A 490 44.18 21.81 110.67
N LYS A 491 42.95 22.24 111.07
CA LYS A 491 42.49 23.53 111.67
C LYS A 491 42.43 24.74 110.72
N LEU A 492 41.30 25.43 110.52
CA LEU A 492 40.47 26.11 111.55
C LEU A 492 39.09 26.55 110.94
N LYS A 493 37.98 26.24 111.64
CA LYS A 493 36.64 26.88 111.73
C LYS A 493 36.01 27.56 110.48
N THR A 494 34.99 26.92 109.89
CA THR A 494 33.52 27.16 110.03
C THR A 494 32.99 28.15 108.99
N ASP A 495 32.31 27.65 107.96
CA ASP A 495 30.94 28.05 107.60
C ASP A 495 30.41 27.22 106.42
N GLU A 496 29.09 27.11 106.40
CA GLU A 496 28.22 26.21 105.66
C GLU A 496 28.34 26.29 104.14
N SER A 497 28.50 25.14 103.48
CA SER A 497 27.73 24.78 102.28
C SER A 497 27.96 23.29 101.99
N VAL A 498 26.92 22.52 102.27
CA VAL A 498 26.79 21.12 101.93
C VAL A 498 26.57 21.04 100.42
N GLU A 499 27.61 20.72 99.66
CA GLU A 499 27.43 19.97 98.42
C GLU A 499 27.71 18.51 98.76
N GLU A 500 26.65 17.72 98.84
CA GLU A 500 26.70 16.27 99.03
C GLU A 500 27.65 15.65 97.98
N LYS A 501 28.86 15.28 98.40
CA LYS A 501 29.66 14.27 97.69
C LYS A 501 28.95 12.93 97.84
N GLN A 502 28.01 12.64 96.95
CA GLN A 502 27.46 11.29 96.79
C GLN A 502 28.58 10.36 96.31
N ILE A 503 29.14 9.57 97.23
CA ILE A 503 30.08 8.49 96.90
C ILE A 503 29.25 7.36 96.28
N MET A 504 29.33 7.20 94.95
CA MET A 504 28.80 6.03 94.23
C MET A 504 29.53 4.76 94.71
N THR A 505 28.79 3.66 94.84
CA THR A 505 29.36 2.34 95.21
C THR A 505 30.05 1.70 94.00
N ASP A 506 30.89 0.67 94.21
CA ASP A 506 31.50 -0.09 93.11
C ASP A 506 30.44 -0.70 92.16
N GLU A 507 29.24 -0.96 92.68
CA GLU A 507 28.06 -1.42 91.93
C GLU A 507 27.56 -0.38 90.90
N ASP A 508 27.64 0.91 91.21
CA ASP A 508 27.26 2.00 90.29
C ASP A 508 28.26 2.15 89.14
N ILE A 509 29.55 1.90 89.39
CA ILE A 509 30.60 1.91 88.35
C ILE A 509 30.42 0.74 87.39
N GLU A 510 30.11 -0.45 87.92
CA GLU A 510 29.82 -1.64 87.12
C GLU A 510 28.55 -1.43 86.26
N LYS A 511 27.51 -0.79 86.81
CA LYS A 511 26.30 -0.39 86.08
C LYS A 511 26.57 0.64 84.98
N LEU A 512 27.49 1.59 85.21
CA LEU A 512 27.90 2.55 84.20
C LEU A 512 28.72 1.88 83.07
N ARG A 513 29.57 0.90 83.41
CA ARG A 513 30.30 0.09 82.43
C ARG A 513 29.34 -0.75 81.57
N ALA A 514 28.34 -1.39 82.18
CA ALA A 514 27.30 -2.12 81.46
C ALA A 514 26.52 -1.22 80.51
N THR A 515 26.20 0.02 80.92
CA THR A 515 25.57 1.03 80.05
C THR A 515 26.45 1.41 78.85
N VAL A 516 27.77 1.55 79.04
CA VAL A 516 28.72 1.83 77.96
C VAL A 516 28.82 0.66 76.97
N GLU A 517 28.86 -0.58 77.46
CA GLU A 517 28.86 -1.78 76.62
C GLU A 517 27.54 -1.94 75.84
N ALA A 518 26.40 -1.60 76.46
CA ALA A 518 25.11 -1.55 75.78
C ALA A 518 25.06 -0.51 74.64
N PHE A 519 25.58 0.71 74.85
CA PHE A 519 25.66 1.72 73.78
C PHE A 519 26.58 1.31 72.64
N ILE A 520 27.67 0.59 72.92
CA ILE A 520 28.57 0.06 71.87
C ILE A 520 27.85 -1.00 71.04
N ALA A 521 27.12 -1.93 71.68
CA ALA A 521 26.34 -2.94 70.99
C ALA A 521 25.22 -2.33 70.12
N GLU A 522 24.54 -1.28 70.61
CA GLU A 522 23.48 -0.58 69.87
C GLU A 522 24.03 0.20 68.65
N ILE A 523 25.24 0.73 68.73
CA ILE A 523 25.95 1.32 67.58
C ILE A 523 26.37 0.24 66.57
N GLU A 524 26.80 -0.94 67.05
CA GLU A 524 27.15 -2.09 66.20
C GLU A 524 25.92 -2.73 65.53
N GLU A 525 24.75 -2.73 66.14
CA GLU A 525 23.48 -3.14 65.49
C GLU A 525 23.04 -2.16 64.40
N LYS A 526 23.36 -0.87 64.54
CA LYS A 526 23.09 0.17 63.51
C LYS A 526 24.00 0.09 62.28
N LYS A 527 24.75 -1.02 62.09
CA LYS A 527 25.42 -1.40 60.83
C LYS A 527 24.47 -1.51 59.62
N GLN A 528 23.15 -1.51 59.86
CA GLN A 528 22.08 -1.37 58.86
C GLN A 528 22.15 -0.07 58.03
N VAL A 529 22.87 0.96 58.49
CA VAL A 529 23.10 2.20 57.72
C VAL A 529 23.86 1.91 56.42
N GLU A 530 24.82 0.98 56.42
CA GLU A 530 25.58 0.61 55.22
C GLU A 530 24.71 -0.13 54.19
N ASP A 531 23.77 -0.95 54.66
CA ASP A 531 22.79 -1.64 53.81
C ASP A 531 21.76 -0.66 53.19
N LEU A 532 21.38 0.40 53.91
CA LEU A 532 20.56 1.48 53.36
C LEU A 532 21.33 2.34 52.34
N LYS A 533 22.63 2.59 52.55
CA LYS A 533 23.49 3.30 51.58
C LYS A 533 23.58 2.57 50.25
N THR A 534 23.74 1.25 50.28
CA THR A 534 23.76 0.43 49.06
C THR A 534 22.40 0.44 48.34
N LYS A 535 21.28 0.34 49.07
CA LYS A 535 19.93 0.46 48.49
C LYS A 535 19.64 1.82 47.85
N VAL A 536 20.14 2.92 48.43
CA VAL A 536 20.05 4.25 47.83
C VAL A 536 20.83 4.30 46.51
N ALA A 537 22.07 3.82 46.51
CA ALA A 537 22.92 3.79 45.31
C ALA A 537 22.33 2.92 44.17
N ASP A 538 21.74 1.77 44.51
CA ASP A 538 21.06 0.91 43.54
C ASP A 538 19.82 1.57 42.92
N ASN A 539 19.02 2.27 43.72
CA ASN A 539 17.84 3.00 43.23
C ASN A 539 18.23 4.23 42.39
N GLU A 540 19.32 4.92 42.72
CA GLU A 540 19.90 5.99 41.88
C GLU A 540 20.35 5.44 40.52
N ARG A 541 21.01 4.28 40.50
CA ARG A 541 21.42 3.61 39.26
C ARG A 541 20.22 3.16 38.42
N TYR A 542 19.16 2.67 39.06
CA TYR A 542 17.89 2.33 38.39
C TYR A 542 17.21 3.57 37.79
N THR A 543 17.16 4.68 38.54
CA THR A 543 16.62 5.97 38.07
C THR A 543 17.39 6.47 36.84
N ALA A 544 18.73 6.40 36.86
CA ALA A 544 19.56 6.82 35.73
C ALA A 544 19.30 5.97 34.47
N LYS A 545 19.03 4.66 34.63
CA LYS A 545 18.66 3.78 33.53
C LYS A 545 17.32 4.18 32.90
N LEU A 546 16.30 4.41 33.72
CA LEU A 546 14.97 4.85 33.25
C LEU A 546 15.03 6.23 32.56
N MET A 547 15.83 7.17 33.08
CA MET A 547 16.03 8.48 32.44
C MET A 547 16.64 8.35 31.03
N LYS A 548 17.61 7.45 30.86
CA LYS A 548 18.23 7.19 29.55
C LYS A 548 17.25 6.53 28.57
N GLU A 549 16.46 5.57 29.02
CA GLU A 549 15.42 4.93 28.20
C GLU A 549 14.34 5.94 27.78
N LYS A 550 13.96 6.86 28.67
CA LYS A 550 13.04 7.96 28.37
C LYS A 550 13.61 8.91 27.31
N GLU A 551 14.86 9.30 27.43
CA GLU A 551 15.52 10.18 26.44
C GLU A 551 15.54 9.54 25.04
N GLN A 552 15.90 8.25 24.96
CA GLN A 552 15.87 7.48 23.71
C GLN A 552 14.47 7.27 23.13
N LEU A 553 13.44 7.18 23.98
CA LEU A 553 12.05 7.11 23.52
C LEU A 553 11.55 8.46 23.02
N GLN A 554 11.89 9.54 23.71
CA GLN A 554 11.54 10.89 23.29
C GLN A 554 12.12 11.20 21.91
N GLU A 555 13.38 10.85 21.67
CA GLU A 555 14.05 11.03 20.38
C GLU A 555 13.38 10.22 19.25
N ARG A 556 12.94 8.98 19.55
CA ARG A 556 12.18 8.14 18.61
C ARG A 556 10.80 8.71 18.29
N VAL A 557 10.08 9.22 19.29
CA VAL A 557 8.78 9.86 19.10
C VAL A 557 8.93 11.12 18.25
N THR A 558 9.86 12.01 18.60
CA THR A 558 10.12 13.23 17.84
C THR A 558 10.57 12.93 16.40
N SER A 559 11.40 11.92 16.18
CA SER A 559 11.79 11.48 14.83
C SER A 559 10.59 10.99 14.00
N LEU A 560 9.69 10.22 14.60
CA LEU A 560 8.49 9.71 13.92
C LEU A 560 7.45 10.82 13.66
N GLU A 561 7.30 11.76 14.59
CA GLU A 561 6.45 12.95 14.43
C GLU A 561 6.99 13.87 13.33
N GLU A 562 8.30 14.12 13.30
CA GLU A 562 8.95 14.87 12.22
C GLU A 562 8.81 14.17 10.86
N GLN A 563 8.89 12.83 10.84
CA GLN A 563 8.68 12.04 9.63
C GLN A 563 7.22 12.12 9.15
N SER A 564 6.26 12.14 10.07
CA SER A 564 4.85 12.36 9.77
C SER A 564 4.62 13.77 9.20
N ILE A 565 5.11 14.80 9.88
CA ILE A 565 4.94 16.21 9.50
C ILE A 565 5.62 16.52 8.16
N LYS A 566 6.84 16.04 7.93
CA LYS A 566 7.56 16.19 6.64
C LYS A 566 6.79 15.55 5.49
N LYS A 567 6.04 14.47 5.75
CA LYS A 567 5.22 13.82 4.72
C LYS A 567 3.93 14.59 4.43
N THR A 568 3.30 15.17 5.46
CA THR A 568 2.13 16.08 5.31
C THR A 568 2.49 17.46 4.75
N THR A 569 3.77 17.84 4.78
CA THR A 569 4.28 19.04 4.10
C THR A 569 4.88 18.73 2.73
N SER A 570 5.36 17.50 2.48
CA SER A 570 5.77 17.05 1.14
C SER A 570 4.59 17.00 0.17
N THR A 571 3.35 16.78 0.63
CA THR A 571 2.14 16.94 -0.20
C THR A 571 1.93 18.37 -0.71
N LYS A 572 2.60 19.38 -0.14
CA LYS A 572 2.56 20.78 -0.64
C LYS A 572 3.56 21.08 -1.76
N GLU A 573 4.52 20.18 -2.02
CA GLU A 573 5.37 20.24 -3.21
C GLU A 573 5.03 19.14 -4.23
N VAL A 574 4.13 18.21 -3.89
CA VAL A 574 3.52 17.27 -4.85
C VAL A 574 2.31 17.93 -5.54
N GLN A 575 2.55 19.07 -6.18
CA GLN A 575 1.69 19.53 -7.27
C GLN A 575 2.49 19.27 -8.55
N PHE A 576 2.02 18.27 -9.32
CA PHE A 576 2.65 17.64 -10.49
C PHE A 576 3.61 16.45 -10.23
N ASP A 577 3.08 15.33 -9.72
CA ASP A 577 3.69 14.00 -9.93
C ASP A 577 2.65 12.91 -10.29
N TYR A 578 1.51 13.27 -10.89
CA TYR A 578 0.55 12.27 -11.42
C TYR A 578 0.92 11.75 -12.82
N MET A 579 2.20 11.83 -13.17
CA MET A 579 2.82 11.07 -14.26
C MET A 579 3.98 10.25 -13.68
N ILE A 580 3.69 9.26 -12.83
CA ILE A 580 4.67 8.21 -12.49
C ILE A 580 4.29 6.90 -13.21
N PRO A 581 4.52 6.74 -14.53
CA PRO A 581 4.53 5.44 -15.17
C PRO A 581 5.95 4.84 -15.24
N SER A 582 6.88 5.23 -14.37
CA SER A 582 8.25 4.73 -14.48
C SER A 582 8.53 3.51 -13.58
N MET A 583 8.21 3.55 -12.27
CA MET A 583 8.45 2.42 -11.35
C MET A 583 7.37 1.32 -11.38
N ASP A 584 6.11 1.68 -11.61
CA ASP A 584 4.97 0.74 -11.60
C ASP A 584 5.01 -0.22 -12.79
N ASN A 585 5.52 0.23 -13.95
CA ASN A 585 5.83 -0.62 -15.11
C ASN A 585 6.86 -1.72 -14.81
N LEU A 586 7.62 -1.60 -13.72
CA LEU A 586 8.61 -2.60 -13.28
C LEU A 586 8.11 -3.45 -12.09
N GLU A 587 6.91 -3.19 -11.53
CA GLU A 587 6.28 -4.11 -10.57
C GLU A 587 5.69 -5.35 -11.24
N CYS A 588 5.47 -5.33 -12.56
CA CYS A 588 4.98 -6.46 -13.36
C CYS A 588 6.04 -7.55 -13.64
N LEU A 589 7.31 -7.35 -13.25
CA LEU A 589 8.37 -8.33 -13.46
C LEU A 589 8.15 -9.57 -12.58
N SER A 590 7.58 -10.63 -13.17
CA SER A 590 7.39 -11.93 -12.51
C SER A 590 8.67 -12.77 -12.58
N ASP A 591 8.96 -13.54 -11.51
CA ASP A 591 10.07 -14.49 -11.42
C ASP A 591 11.47 -13.93 -11.76
N VAL A 592 11.80 -12.71 -11.30
CA VAL A 592 13.13 -12.10 -11.43
C VAL A 592 13.81 -11.85 -10.08
N GLN A 593 15.13 -11.87 -10.07
CA GLN A 593 15.96 -11.52 -8.92
C GLN A 593 16.50 -10.10 -9.09
N VAL A 594 15.99 -9.20 -8.24
CA VAL A 594 16.32 -7.77 -8.26
C VAL A 594 17.53 -7.52 -7.36
N ALA A 595 18.56 -6.85 -7.91
CA ALA A 595 19.67 -6.32 -7.13
C ALA A 595 19.32 -4.99 -6.48
N GLU A 596 18.81 -4.04 -7.27
CA GLU A 596 18.41 -2.72 -6.79
C GLU A 596 17.46 -2.05 -7.79
N LYS A 597 16.63 -1.13 -7.27
CA LYS A 597 15.81 -0.23 -8.08
C LYS A 597 16.30 1.21 -7.89
N LYS A 598 16.32 2.01 -8.95
CA LYS A 598 16.68 3.43 -8.87
C LYS A 598 15.87 4.27 -9.84
N LEU A 599 15.45 5.43 -9.37
CA LEU A 599 14.80 6.47 -10.16
C LEU A 599 15.80 7.60 -10.42
N PHE A 600 15.88 8.06 -11.67
CA PHE A 600 16.65 9.23 -12.05
C PHE A 600 15.73 10.32 -12.61
N LEU A 601 16.00 11.58 -12.26
CA LEU A 601 15.30 12.75 -12.80
C LEU A 601 16.16 13.39 -13.89
N ILE A 602 15.60 13.54 -15.08
CA ILE A 602 16.21 14.20 -16.24
C ILE A 602 15.53 15.55 -16.40
N GLN A 603 16.26 16.65 -16.21
CA GLN A 603 15.67 18.00 -16.15
C GLN A 603 16.17 18.90 -17.29
N GLY A 604 15.22 19.46 -18.05
CA GLY A 604 15.45 20.49 -19.04
C GLY A 604 16.32 20.06 -20.22
N ASP A 605 16.64 21.05 -21.06
CA ASP A 605 17.45 20.89 -22.26
C ASP A 605 18.95 20.98 -21.95
N LYS A 606 19.49 20.01 -21.20
CA LYS A 606 20.94 19.94 -20.89
C LYS A 606 21.47 18.54 -21.03
N LEU A 607 22.71 18.44 -21.52
CA LEU A 607 23.50 17.21 -21.49
C LEU A 607 23.62 16.73 -20.03
N GLN A 608 23.13 15.52 -19.76
CA GLN A 608 23.13 14.91 -18.42
C GLN A 608 23.68 13.50 -18.49
N LEU A 609 24.55 13.16 -17.53
CA LEU A 609 25.06 11.80 -17.35
C LEU A 609 24.69 11.31 -15.96
N MET A 610 23.82 10.31 -15.91
CA MET A 610 23.40 9.65 -14.69
C MET A 610 24.26 8.42 -14.46
N ASN A 611 25.14 8.49 -13.47
CA ASN A 611 26.04 7.39 -13.14
C ASN A 611 25.42 6.45 -12.11
N TRP A 612 25.38 5.17 -12.47
CA TRP A 612 25.04 4.06 -11.58
C TRP A 612 26.11 2.97 -11.65
N GLU A 613 27.38 3.40 -11.64
CA GLU A 613 28.54 2.52 -11.77
C GLU A 613 28.58 1.45 -10.66
N LYS A 614 28.08 1.76 -9.45
CA LYS A 614 27.88 0.81 -8.35
C LYS A 614 26.97 -0.38 -8.72
N TYR A 615 26.23 -0.31 -9.82
CA TYR A 615 25.48 -1.45 -10.36
C TYR A 615 25.76 -1.65 -11.85
N GLY A 616 26.89 -1.16 -12.37
CA GLY A 616 27.34 -1.41 -13.74
C GLY A 616 26.56 -0.71 -14.87
N LEU A 617 25.82 0.38 -14.58
CA LEU A 617 25.05 1.13 -15.59
C LEU A 617 25.38 2.62 -15.59
N ARG A 618 25.46 3.23 -16.77
CA ARG A 618 25.45 4.70 -16.95
C ARG A 618 24.43 5.08 -18.01
N ILE A 619 23.76 6.23 -17.82
CA ILE A 619 22.72 6.71 -18.73
C ILE A 619 23.09 8.13 -19.15
N GLY A 620 23.36 8.31 -20.45
CA GLY A 620 23.61 9.61 -21.07
C GLY A 620 22.37 10.16 -21.76
N VAL A 621 22.09 11.44 -21.53
CA VAL A 621 21.03 12.23 -22.17
C VAL A 621 21.69 13.32 -22.98
N GLN A 622 21.32 13.44 -24.25
CA GLN A 622 21.86 14.46 -25.15
C GLN A 622 21.16 15.82 -24.96
N GLU A 623 21.85 16.90 -25.30
CA GLU A 623 21.21 18.21 -25.47
C GLU A 623 20.16 18.13 -26.59
N GLY A 624 19.00 18.72 -26.37
CA GLY A 624 17.80 18.70 -27.17
C GLY A 624 16.88 17.50 -26.93
N SER A 625 17.09 16.72 -25.85
CA SER A 625 16.24 15.55 -25.54
C SER A 625 14.91 15.91 -24.87
N LEU A 626 14.82 17.11 -24.29
CA LEU A 626 13.67 17.66 -23.56
C LEU A 626 13.56 19.17 -23.84
N LEU A 627 12.37 19.74 -23.69
CA LEU A 627 12.21 21.19 -23.65
C LEU A 627 12.82 21.76 -22.35
N SER A 628 13.28 23.00 -22.37
CA SER A 628 13.95 23.66 -21.22
C SER A 628 13.16 23.67 -19.91
N SER A 629 11.84 23.50 -19.95
CA SER A 629 10.94 23.46 -18.79
C SER A 629 10.46 22.06 -18.40
N GLU A 630 10.85 21.01 -19.13
CA GLU A 630 10.35 19.65 -18.91
C GLU A 630 11.24 18.84 -17.96
N THR A 631 10.62 17.93 -17.20
CA THR A 631 11.32 16.93 -16.40
C THR A 631 10.76 15.56 -16.74
N VAL A 632 11.64 14.59 -17.00
CA VAL A 632 11.30 13.19 -17.28
C VAL A 632 12.01 12.28 -16.30
N GLU A 633 11.31 11.26 -15.83
CA GLU A 633 11.85 10.28 -14.92
C GLU A 633 12.33 9.04 -15.68
N ALA A 634 13.52 8.54 -15.35
CA ALA A 634 14.04 7.27 -15.83
C ALA A 634 14.10 6.27 -14.67
N ALA A 635 13.20 5.28 -14.66
CA ALA A 635 13.24 4.18 -13.71
C ALA A 635 14.08 3.04 -14.25
N VAL A 636 15.01 2.56 -13.42
CA VAL A 636 15.92 1.49 -13.78
C VAL A 636 15.96 0.44 -12.69
N VAL A 637 15.92 -0.82 -13.10
CA VAL A 637 16.12 -1.96 -12.21
C VAL A 637 17.25 -2.84 -12.73
N ALA A 638 18.20 -3.14 -11.86
CA ALA A 638 19.26 -4.11 -12.10
C ALA A 638 18.76 -5.51 -11.72
N LEU A 639 18.71 -6.41 -12.69
CA LEU A 639 18.31 -7.80 -12.56
C LEU A 639 19.54 -8.70 -12.65
N VAL A 640 19.72 -9.52 -11.63
CA VAL A 640 20.84 -10.49 -11.55
C VAL A 640 20.39 -11.92 -11.83
N GLY A 641 19.09 -12.12 -12.03
CA GLY A 641 18.51 -13.43 -12.34
C GLY A 641 17.06 -13.33 -12.78
N GLY A 642 16.57 -14.36 -13.46
CA GLY A 642 15.19 -14.46 -13.94
C GLY A 642 14.99 -15.58 -14.95
N GLN A 643 13.74 -15.85 -15.34
CA GLN A 643 13.46 -16.78 -16.43
C GLN A 643 13.74 -16.13 -17.80
N PHE A 644 15.01 -16.08 -18.18
CA PHE A 644 15.45 -15.48 -19.44
C PHE A 644 15.75 -16.57 -20.47
N LYS A 645 15.32 -16.34 -21.71
CA LYS A 645 15.64 -17.20 -22.85
C LYS A 645 16.40 -16.40 -23.91
N PHE A 646 17.69 -16.69 -24.03
CA PHE A 646 18.60 -16.03 -24.95
C PHE A 646 18.70 -16.77 -26.30
N PRO A 647 19.11 -16.07 -27.38
CA PRO A 647 19.39 -16.67 -28.69
C PRO A 647 20.41 -17.83 -28.62
N ARG A 648 20.29 -18.79 -29.55
CA ARG A 648 21.21 -19.93 -29.62
C ARG A 648 22.66 -19.47 -29.84
N ASN A 649 23.61 -20.24 -29.31
CA ASN A 649 25.06 -19.97 -29.41
C ASN A 649 25.52 -18.65 -28.78
N THR A 650 24.80 -18.15 -27.77
CA THR A 650 25.17 -16.95 -27.03
C THR A 650 25.38 -17.24 -25.54
N VAL A 651 26.21 -16.42 -24.88
CA VAL A 651 26.41 -16.44 -23.44
C VAL A 651 26.16 -15.04 -22.86
N LEU A 652 25.42 -14.96 -21.75
CA LEU A 652 25.19 -13.71 -21.04
C LEU A 652 26.48 -13.21 -20.37
N VAL A 653 26.92 -12.00 -20.70
CA VAL A 653 28.19 -11.41 -20.20
C VAL A 653 27.99 -10.09 -19.43
N SER A 654 26.74 -9.67 -19.22
CA SER A 654 26.36 -8.52 -18.39
C SER A 654 25.25 -8.90 -17.40
N ALA A 655 24.90 -8.00 -16.48
CA ALA A 655 23.61 -8.05 -15.82
C ALA A 655 22.49 -7.65 -16.81
N VAL A 656 21.23 -7.95 -16.45
CA VAL A 656 20.06 -7.54 -17.23
C VAL A 656 19.48 -6.28 -16.59
N TYR A 657 19.14 -5.27 -17.38
CA TYR A 657 18.55 -4.03 -16.87
C TYR A 657 17.18 -3.81 -17.47
N ALA A 658 16.20 -3.48 -16.64
CA ALA A 658 14.92 -2.93 -17.10
C ALA A 658 15.00 -1.41 -17.02
N VAL A 659 14.71 -0.70 -18.12
CA VAL A 659 14.84 0.78 -18.20
C VAL A 659 13.56 1.39 -18.74
N SER A 660 12.76 2.03 -17.89
CA SER A 660 11.50 2.74 -18.21
C SER A 660 11.67 4.26 -18.15
N LEU A 661 10.87 4.97 -18.96
CA LEU A 661 10.78 6.42 -18.95
C LEU A 661 9.34 6.85 -18.68
N SER A 662 9.15 7.92 -17.93
CA SER A 662 7.81 8.47 -17.67
C SER A 662 7.16 9.06 -18.93
N LYS A 663 7.98 9.55 -19.87
CA LYS A 663 7.56 10.11 -21.18
C LYS A 663 8.61 9.79 -22.25
N PRO A 664 8.24 9.68 -23.53
CA PRO A 664 9.20 9.55 -24.63
C PRO A 664 10.06 10.83 -24.72
N LEU A 665 11.34 10.65 -25.06
CA LEU A 665 12.29 11.76 -25.27
C LEU A 665 12.40 12.08 -26.76
N LEU A 666 12.68 13.35 -27.08
CA LEU A 666 12.92 13.83 -28.45
C LEU A 666 14.17 13.17 -29.07
N LYS A 667 15.14 12.80 -28.25
CA LYS A 667 16.36 12.07 -28.66
C LYS A 667 16.55 10.81 -27.84
N ARG A 668 17.21 9.81 -28.43
CA ARG A 668 17.46 8.51 -27.80
C ARG A 668 18.44 8.64 -26.62
N LEU A 669 18.17 7.95 -25.52
CA LEU A 669 19.11 7.78 -24.40
C LEU A 669 20.29 6.93 -24.83
N LYS A 670 21.49 7.26 -24.35
CA LYS A 670 22.67 6.40 -24.45
C LYS A 670 22.78 5.57 -23.17
N LEU A 671 22.55 4.26 -23.27
CA LEU A 671 22.77 3.31 -22.17
C LEU A 671 24.17 2.73 -22.28
N GLU A 672 24.96 2.81 -21.21
CA GLU A 672 26.28 2.17 -21.12
C GLU A 672 26.24 1.07 -20.06
N ILE A 673 26.41 -0.19 -20.49
CA ILE A 673 26.24 -1.39 -19.66
C ILE A 673 27.58 -2.10 -19.48
N GLN A 674 27.91 -2.47 -18.24
CA GLN A 674 29.12 -3.22 -17.89
C GLN A 674 29.06 -4.67 -18.38
N HIS A 675 30.18 -5.19 -18.91
CA HIS A 675 30.37 -6.60 -19.26
C HIS A 675 31.61 -7.21 -18.59
N CYS A 676 31.59 -8.52 -18.34
CA CYS A 676 32.67 -9.25 -17.67
C CYS A 676 33.73 -9.84 -18.61
N ILE A 677 33.74 -9.46 -19.89
CA ILE A 677 34.76 -9.87 -20.87
C ILE A 677 35.99 -8.98 -20.77
N ASP A 678 37.16 -9.59 -20.55
CA ASP A 678 38.44 -8.88 -20.59
C ASP A 678 38.92 -8.74 -22.05
N LEU A 679 38.75 -7.54 -22.58
CA LEU A 679 39.20 -7.16 -23.93
C LEU A 679 40.68 -6.74 -23.96
N ARG A 680 41.34 -6.62 -22.78
CA ARG A 680 42.74 -6.22 -22.71
C ARG A 680 43.63 -7.26 -23.37
N GLY A 681 44.31 -6.84 -24.43
CA GLY A 681 45.18 -7.72 -25.24
C GLY A 681 44.46 -8.59 -26.27
N ARG A 682 43.12 -8.54 -26.38
CA ARG A 682 42.29 -9.22 -27.39
C ARG A 682 41.09 -8.36 -27.85
N PRO A 683 41.34 -7.21 -28.49
CA PRO A 683 40.29 -6.26 -28.89
C PRO A 683 39.34 -6.83 -29.95
N ASP A 684 39.82 -7.79 -30.72
CA ASP A 684 39.11 -8.60 -31.72
C ASP A 684 37.90 -9.37 -31.14
N LEU A 685 37.83 -9.55 -29.82
CA LEU A 685 36.66 -10.15 -29.17
C LEU A 685 35.43 -9.23 -29.14
N ALA A 686 35.61 -7.91 -29.28
CA ALA A 686 34.52 -6.94 -29.23
C ALA A 686 33.48 -7.15 -30.35
N GLN A 687 33.89 -7.68 -31.51
CA GLN A 687 33.00 -7.94 -32.65
C GLN A 687 31.94 -9.03 -32.37
N TYR A 688 32.23 -9.91 -31.40
CA TYR A 688 31.36 -11.00 -30.98
C TYR A 688 30.44 -10.60 -29.82
N LEU A 689 30.51 -9.36 -29.34
CA LEU A 689 29.59 -8.83 -28.34
C LEU A 689 28.41 -8.16 -29.04
N LYS A 690 27.19 -8.48 -28.59
CA LYS A 690 25.94 -7.97 -29.15
C LYS A 690 25.01 -7.55 -28.02
N PHE A 691 24.19 -6.52 -28.25
CA PHE A 691 23.08 -6.20 -27.36
C PHE A 691 21.89 -7.09 -27.65
N ALA A 692 21.19 -7.51 -26.60
CA ALA A 692 19.93 -8.22 -26.73
C ALA A 692 18.85 -7.58 -25.87
N ILE A 693 17.63 -7.57 -26.40
CA ILE A 693 16.50 -6.85 -25.82
C ILE A 693 15.27 -7.77 -25.73
N ALA A 694 14.46 -7.59 -24.70
CA ALA A 694 13.14 -8.23 -24.59
C ALA A 694 12.06 -7.18 -24.22
N PRO A 695 10.86 -7.25 -24.83
CA PRO A 695 9.73 -6.40 -24.45
C PRO A 695 9.14 -6.86 -23.11
N MET A 696 8.83 -5.88 -22.25
CA MET A 696 8.27 -6.12 -20.91
C MET A 696 6.77 -6.48 -20.93
N SER A 697 6.07 -6.24 -22.04
CA SER A 697 4.62 -6.45 -22.20
C SER A 697 4.21 -7.92 -22.42
N THR A 698 5.16 -8.85 -22.48
CA THR A 698 4.87 -10.27 -22.68
C THR A 698 4.62 -10.93 -21.32
N SER A 699 3.36 -11.24 -21.01
CA SER A 699 2.94 -12.00 -19.83
C SER A 699 3.34 -13.49 -19.88
N SER A 700 4.16 -13.90 -20.85
CA SER A 700 4.66 -15.26 -21.03
C SER A 700 6.09 -15.41 -20.51
N LEU A 701 6.25 -16.13 -19.39
CA LEU A 701 7.56 -16.65 -18.99
C LEU A 701 7.94 -17.85 -19.88
N PRO A 702 9.19 -17.98 -20.35
CA PRO A 702 10.36 -17.11 -20.10
C PRO A 702 10.42 -15.86 -21.00
N TYR A 703 11.06 -14.79 -20.52
CA TYR A 703 11.32 -13.57 -21.31
C TYR A 703 12.25 -13.90 -22.48
N GLN A 704 11.72 -13.74 -23.70
CA GLN A 704 12.43 -14.07 -24.93
C GLN A 704 13.26 -12.87 -25.41
N PHE A 705 14.58 -13.00 -25.37
CA PHE A 705 15.51 -11.98 -25.86
C PHE A 705 15.80 -12.16 -27.35
N SER A 706 15.88 -11.05 -28.08
CA SER A 706 16.35 -10.98 -29.46
C SER A 706 17.58 -10.07 -29.58
N ILE A 707 18.51 -10.41 -30.48
CA ILE A 707 19.68 -9.57 -30.77
C ILE A 707 19.20 -8.29 -31.47
N VAL A 708 19.76 -7.15 -31.09
CA VAL A 708 19.48 -5.86 -31.72
C VAL A 708 20.73 -5.38 -32.44
N GLU A 709 20.54 -4.91 -33.67
CA GLU A 709 21.62 -4.31 -34.45
C GLU A 709 22.04 -2.95 -33.88
N GLY A 710 23.35 -2.72 -33.89
CA GLY A 710 23.97 -1.53 -33.33
C GLY A 710 24.54 -1.74 -31.93
N GLY A 711 25.16 -0.68 -31.43
CA GLY A 711 25.90 -0.69 -30.16
C GLY A 711 27.42 -0.66 -30.37
N GLU A 712 28.11 0.02 -29.46
CA GLU A 712 29.55 0.26 -29.54
C GLU A 712 30.25 -0.37 -28.35
N PHE A 713 31.27 -1.18 -28.61
CA PHE A 713 32.12 -1.80 -27.60
C PHE A 713 33.54 -1.27 -27.76
N SER A 714 34.01 -0.46 -26.81
CA SER A 714 35.37 0.05 -26.88
C SER A 714 36.36 -1.01 -26.40
N SER A 715 37.49 -1.17 -27.10
CA SER A 715 38.54 -2.15 -26.76
C SER A 715 39.18 -1.96 -25.37
N ASN A 716 39.00 -0.79 -24.77
CA ASN A 716 39.70 -0.36 -23.54
C ASN A 716 38.73 -0.14 -22.36
N SER A 717 37.44 -0.40 -22.52
CA SER A 717 36.42 -0.25 -21.47
C SER A 717 35.70 -1.58 -21.25
N GLY A 718 35.37 -1.89 -20.01
CA GLY A 718 34.46 -2.98 -19.67
C GLY A 718 32.99 -2.63 -19.87
N TYR A 719 32.67 -1.69 -20.77
CA TYR A 719 31.31 -1.21 -21.02
C TYR A 719 31.02 -1.18 -22.52
N GLY A 720 29.83 -1.64 -22.90
CA GLY A 720 29.23 -1.39 -24.21
C GLY A 720 28.20 -0.27 -24.13
N SER A 721 27.95 0.44 -25.24
CA SER A 721 26.92 1.48 -25.29
C SER A 721 25.89 1.29 -26.41
N ILE A 722 24.62 1.62 -26.15
CA ILE A 722 23.51 1.51 -27.12
C ILE A 722 22.52 2.67 -26.96
N HIS A 723 21.90 3.11 -28.06
CA HIS A 723 20.90 4.17 -28.06
C HIS A 723 19.47 3.61 -28.01
N ARG A 724 18.62 4.06 -27.07
CA ARG A 724 17.24 3.56 -26.88
C ARG A 724 16.26 4.66 -26.49
N ASN A 725 15.00 4.51 -26.90
CA ASN A 725 13.89 5.41 -26.57
C ASN A 725 12.60 4.68 -26.11
N LYS A 726 12.62 3.34 -26.01
CA LYS A 726 11.47 2.53 -25.59
C LYS A 726 11.80 1.68 -24.38
N PHE A 727 10.80 1.47 -23.52
CA PHE A 727 10.87 0.59 -22.36
C PHE A 727 11.26 -0.82 -22.78
N CYS A 728 12.31 -1.39 -22.19
CA CYS A 728 12.74 -2.75 -22.48
C CYS A 728 13.68 -3.33 -21.43
N LEU A 729 13.80 -4.66 -21.44
CA LEU A 729 14.90 -5.39 -20.83
C LEU A 729 16.09 -5.33 -21.79
N VAL A 730 17.29 -5.02 -21.29
CA VAL A 730 18.50 -4.92 -22.10
C VAL A 730 19.69 -5.61 -21.42
N CYS A 731 20.50 -6.31 -22.21
CA CYS A 731 21.74 -6.96 -21.76
C CYS A 731 22.76 -7.07 -22.91
N ILE A 732 23.97 -7.53 -22.59
CA ILE A 732 25.04 -7.85 -23.54
C ILE A 732 25.26 -9.37 -23.57
N LEU A 733 25.24 -9.92 -24.77
CA LEU A 733 25.52 -11.31 -25.08
C LEU A 733 26.83 -11.43 -25.86
N GLY A 734 27.55 -12.53 -25.63
CA GLY A 734 28.70 -12.91 -26.43
C GLY A 734 28.38 -14.10 -27.33
N GLU A 735 28.70 -14.01 -28.62
CA GLU A 735 28.58 -15.12 -29.57
C GLU A 735 29.68 -16.15 -29.30
N GLU A 736 29.33 -17.45 -29.25
CA GLU A 736 30.29 -18.54 -28.97
C GLU A 736 30.81 -19.23 -30.25
N TRP A 737 30.08 -19.18 -31.37
CA TRP A 737 30.35 -19.95 -32.60
C TRP A 737 30.18 -19.08 -33.84
N THR A 738 31.10 -19.19 -34.79
CA THR A 738 30.92 -18.64 -36.15
C THR A 738 30.51 -19.78 -37.08
N ASN A 739 29.27 -19.74 -37.59
CA ASN A 739 28.89 -20.54 -38.74
C ASN A 739 28.93 -19.63 -39.97
N GLY A 740 29.86 -19.88 -40.88
CA GLY A 740 29.68 -19.44 -42.25
C GLY A 740 28.70 -20.40 -42.90
N ASP A 741 27.41 -20.09 -42.86
CA ASP A 741 26.40 -20.66 -43.74
C ASP A 741 25.22 -19.69 -43.82
N THR A 742 24.83 -19.46 -45.07
CA THR A 742 23.77 -18.59 -45.57
C THR A 742 22.43 -18.94 -44.91
N GLU A 743 21.74 -17.94 -44.38
CA GLU A 743 20.40 -18.09 -43.80
C GLU A 743 19.41 -18.59 -44.87
N GLU A 744 18.93 -19.83 -44.74
CA GLU A 744 17.59 -20.19 -45.18
C GLU A 744 16.61 -19.60 -44.15
N ARG A 745 15.98 -18.47 -44.52
CA ARG A 745 14.79 -17.95 -43.86
C ARG A 745 13.64 -18.92 -44.10
N GLU A 746 13.22 -19.64 -43.07
CA GLU A 746 11.84 -20.12 -43.00
C GLU A 746 10.94 -18.91 -42.70
N GLU A 747 10.15 -18.55 -43.70
CA GLU A 747 9.05 -17.59 -43.60
C GLU A 747 7.93 -18.21 -42.73
N GLU A 748 7.76 -17.71 -41.51
CA GLU A 748 6.43 -17.64 -40.91
C GLU A 748 5.85 -16.26 -41.28
N GLU A 749 4.97 -16.25 -42.27
CA GLU A 749 4.08 -15.14 -42.56
C GLU A 749 3.19 -14.86 -41.33
N GLN A 750 3.53 -13.82 -40.57
CA GLN A 750 2.53 -12.98 -39.92
C GLN A 750 2.73 -11.55 -40.44
N GLN A 751 1.71 -11.07 -41.15
CA GLN A 751 1.67 -9.76 -41.77
C GLN A 751 1.94 -8.65 -40.75
N PRO A 752 2.75 -7.63 -41.08
CA PRO A 752 2.91 -6.45 -40.26
C PRO A 752 1.71 -5.51 -40.47
N GLN A 753 0.95 -5.23 -39.41
CA GLN A 753 0.21 -3.98 -39.33
C GLN A 753 1.22 -2.86 -39.10
N GLN A 754 1.44 -2.07 -40.16
CA GLN A 754 2.08 -0.76 -40.05
C GLN A 754 1.16 0.15 -39.24
N GLU A 755 1.58 0.54 -38.04
CA GLU A 755 1.14 1.80 -37.45
C GLU A 755 1.96 2.90 -38.14
N GLU A 756 1.26 3.73 -38.90
CA GLU A 756 1.79 4.91 -39.57
C GLU A 756 2.28 5.92 -38.53
N ASN A 757 3.45 6.49 -38.82
CA ASN A 757 3.92 7.71 -38.19
C ASN A 757 3.04 8.87 -38.66
N GLU A 758 2.44 9.60 -37.73
CA GLU A 758 2.09 11.00 -37.94
C GLU A 758 3.35 11.85 -37.69
N GLU A 759 3.81 12.60 -38.69
CA GLU A 759 4.48 13.88 -38.46
C GLU A 759 4.32 14.80 -39.69
N GLU A 760 3.64 15.91 -39.42
CA GLU A 760 3.70 17.29 -39.95
C GLU A 760 3.66 17.61 -41.46
N GLU A 761 2.78 18.57 -41.75
CA GLU A 761 2.63 19.29 -43.02
C GLU A 761 3.85 20.12 -43.42
N GLY A 762 4.07 20.22 -44.74
CA GLY A 762 4.97 21.18 -45.36
C GLY A 762 4.85 21.22 -46.89
N ASP A 763 3.81 21.89 -47.38
CA ASP A 763 3.73 22.70 -48.62
C ASP A 763 4.77 22.48 -49.76
N LYS A 764 4.34 21.91 -50.91
CA LYS A 764 4.17 22.62 -52.23
C LYS A 764 4.09 21.68 -53.46
N GLU A 765 3.04 21.95 -54.25
CA GLU A 765 2.88 21.94 -55.73
C GLU A 765 3.55 20.87 -56.61
N GLY A 766 2.71 20.14 -57.38
CA GLY A 766 2.92 19.97 -58.83
C GLY A 766 2.78 18.57 -59.44
N GLY A 767 1.66 18.32 -60.12
CA GLY A 767 1.65 17.82 -61.52
C GLY A 767 1.82 16.32 -61.83
N GLU A 768 0.67 15.73 -62.22
CA GLU A 768 0.35 14.51 -62.99
C GLU A 768 1.38 13.86 -63.96
N GLY A 769 1.30 12.52 -64.08
CA GLY A 769 1.45 11.79 -65.37
C GLY A 769 2.01 10.35 -65.34
N SER A 770 1.14 9.35 -65.63
CA SER A 770 1.26 8.12 -66.48
C SER A 770 2.57 7.27 -66.48
N ASP A 771 2.66 5.93 -66.65
CA ASP A 771 1.86 4.91 -67.36
C ASP A 771 2.56 3.51 -67.20
N SER A 772 1.80 2.40 -67.33
CA SER A 772 2.06 1.07 -68.00
C SER A 772 3.43 0.32 -67.86
N ASP A 773 3.61 -1.00 -67.97
CA ASP A 773 2.82 -2.24 -68.14
C ASP A 773 3.84 -3.43 -68.19
N ASP A 774 3.30 -4.67 -68.15
CA ASP A 774 3.79 -5.95 -68.74
C ASP A 774 4.94 -6.76 -68.10
N ASP A 775 5.02 -8.10 -68.20
CA ASP A 775 4.06 -9.23 -68.25
C ASP A 775 4.89 -10.55 -68.19
N ASP A 776 4.21 -11.65 -67.88
CA ASP A 776 4.37 -13.02 -68.41
C ASP A 776 5.38 -14.11 -67.89
N THR A 777 4.76 -15.12 -67.22
CA THR A 777 4.71 -16.61 -67.46
C THR A 777 5.98 -17.49 -67.60
N SER A 778 6.04 -18.80 -67.30
CA SER A 778 5.22 -19.81 -66.61
C SER A 778 5.98 -21.17 -66.56
N SER A 779 5.48 -22.11 -65.73
CA SER A 779 5.44 -23.59 -65.91
C SER A 779 6.43 -24.54 -65.16
N THR A 780 5.78 -25.41 -64.36
CA THR A 780 6.20 -26.61 -63.59
C THR A 780 5.95 -27.90 -64.42
N PRO A 781 5.89 -29.18 -63.91
CA PRO A 781 6.49 -29.97 -62.78
C PRO A 781 6.99 -31.37 -63.35
N PRO A 782 6.89 -32.61 -62.75
CA PRO A 782 6.58 -33.12 -61.38
C PRO A 782 7.34 -34.39 -60.86
N GLY A 783 7.10 -34.74 -59.58
CA GLY A 783 6.84 -36.11 -59.05
C GLY A 783 8.02 -36.88 -58.42
N ALA A 784 7.89 -37.79 -57.43
CA ALA A 784 6.86 -38.19 -56.48
C ALA A 784 7.47 -39.26 -55.51
N SER A 785 6.99 -39.31 -54.25
CA SER A 785 6.81 -40.52 -53.39
C SER A 785 8.00 -41.28 -52.76
N GLY A 786 7.96 -41.46 -51.42
CA GLY A 786 8.15 -42.80 -50.81
C GLY A 786 8.95 -42.96 -49.49
N ALA A 787 8.25 -42.88 -48.34
CA ALA A 787 8.32 -43.70 -47.10
C ALA A 787 9.63 -44.21 -46.42
N CYS A 788 9.76 -43.81 -45.14
CA CYS A 788 10.02 -44.56 -43.88
C CYS A 788 11.22 -45.54 -43.64
N LYS A 789 11.98 -45.16 -42.58
CA LYS A 789 12.43 -45.93 -41.38
C LYS A 789 13.75 -46.72 -41.32
N GLU A 790 14.36 -46.50 -40.14
CA GLU A 790 15.14 -47.39 -39.25
C GLU A 790 16.66 -47.52 -39.34
N SER A 791 17.23 -47.60 -38.14
CA SER A 791 18.63 -47.44 -37.74
C SER A 791 19.32 -48.78 -37.49
N THR A 792 20.66 -48.83 -37.51
CA THR A 792 21.50 -49.55 -36.52
C THR A 792 23.01 -49.32 -36.72
N LYS A 793 23.74 -49.41 -35.60
CA LYS A 793 25.17 -49.14 -35.34
C LYS A 793 26.11 -50.31 -35.71
N GLU A 794 27.41 -50.04 -35.51
CA GLU A 794 28.51 -50.94 -35.03
C GLU A 794 29.53 -51.46 -36.06
N THR A 795 30.83 -51.67 -35.75
CA THR A 795 31.81 -51.24 -34.73
C THR A 795 33.23 -51.68 -35.20
N ASN A 796 34.26 -50.93 -34.78
CA ASN A 796 35.58 -51.37 -34.24
C ASN A 796 36.77 -51.98 -35.06
N LEU A 797 37.94 -51.29 -34.87
CA LEU A 797 39.31 -51.72 -34.48
C LEU A 797 40.26 -52.40 -35.52
N PRO A 798 41.62 -52.53 -35.32
CA PRO A 798 42.49 -52.14 -34.18
C PRO A 798 43.98 -51.65 -34.46
N THR A 799 44.64 -51.16 -33.38
CA THR A 799 46.04 -51.40 -32.87
C THR A 799 47.38 -50.94 -33.53
N ASN A 800 48.22 -50.32 -32.65
CA ASN A 800 49.65 -50.59 -32.29
C ASN A 800 50.73 -49.48 -32.48
N THR A 801 51.15 -48.89 -31.33
CA THR A 801 52.52 -48.79 -30.71
C THR A 801 53.80 -48.91 -31.59
N VAL A 802 54.97 -48.25 -31.41
CA VAL A 802 55.61 -47.36 -30.40
C VAL A 802 56.99 -46.84 -30.97
N SER A 803 57.40 -45.61 -30.60
CA SER A 803 58.78 -45.05 -30.44
C SER A 803 59.63 -44.37 -31.55
N VAL A 804 59.84 -43.05 -31.31
CA VAL A 804 61.10 -42.25 -31.25
C VAL A 804 61.88 -41.87 -32.53
N ALA A 805 61.76 -40.59 -32.95
CA ALA A 805 62.80 -39.53 -32.93
C ALA A 805 62.35 -38.33 -33.79
N GLY A 806 62.30 -37.11 -33.23
CA GLY A 806 61.97 -35.87 -33.95
C GLY A 806 63.17 -35.23 -34.67
N PRO A 807 63.08 -33.97 -35.17
CA PRO A 807 61.98 -33.01 -35.04
C PRO A 807 61.59 -32.25 -36.33
N ALA A 808 60.62 -31.34 -36.17
CA ALA A 808 60.35 -30.14 -36.98
C ALA A 808 59.46 -30.25 -38.24
N THR A 809 58.18 -29.93 -38.00
CA THR A 809 57.32 -28.98 -38.75
C THR A 809 57.20 -29.07 -40.27
N THR A 810 56.07 -29.63 -40.70
CA THR A 810 55.30 -29.23 -41.90
C THR A 810 53.80 -29.28 -41.58
N PRO A 811 53.00 -28.28 -41.99
CA PRO A 811 51.55 -28.30 -41.87
C PRO A 811 50.92 -28.95 -43.11
N ASN A 812 49.89 -29.78 -42.94
CA ASN A 812 48.89 -30.09 -43.97
C ASN A 812 47.69 -30.75 -43.27
N THR A 813 46.62 -29.96 -43.12
CA THR A 813 45.36 -30.05 -43.88
C THR A 813 44.54 -31.28 -43.53
N ASP A 814 43.50 -31.04 -42.72
CA ASP A 814 42.22 -31.72 -42.85
C ASP A 814 41.08 -30.76 -42.44
N HIS A 815 40.31 -30.37 -43.45
CA HIS A 815 39.05 -29.66 -43.33
C HIS A 815 38.01 -30.61 -42.74
N VAL A 816 37.82 -30.50 -41.43
CA VAL A 816 36.49 -30.65 -40.81
C VAL A 816 36.07 -29.23 -40.48
N ASN A 817 34.84 -28.83 -40.86
CA ASN A 817 34.19 -27.59 -40.42
C ASN A 817 34.03 -27.65 -38.89
N LYS A 818 35.14 -27.42 -38.19
CA LYS A 818 35.20 -27.28 -36.74
C LYS A 818 34.83 -25.82 -36.53
N ALA A 819 33.57 -25.57 -36.22
CA ALA A 819 33.12 -24.25 -35.80
C ALA A 819 34.15 -23.68 -34.82
N GLN A 820 34.80 -22.60 -35.23
CA GLN A 820 35.84 -22.00 -34.42
C GLN A 820 35.14 -21.29 -33.27
N SER A 821 35.41 -21.75 -32.05
CA SER A 821 34.98 -21.04 -30.86
C SER A 821 35.54 -19.63 -30.91
N THR A 822 34.68 -18.64 -30.75
CA THR A 822 35.02 -17.20 -30.77
C THR A 822 35.99 -16.81 -29.66
N GLY A 823 36.21 -17.68 -28.67
CA GLY A 823 37.10 -17.42 -27.53
C GLY A 823 36.47 -16.57 -26.43
N VAL A 824 35.22 -16.12 -26.60
CA VAL A 824 34.52 -15.23 -25.65
C VAL A 824 34.39 -15.87 -24.26
N LYS A 825 33.99 -17.14 -24.17
CA LYS A 825 33.86 -17.86 -22.89
C LYS A 825 35.17 -17.96 -22.10
N ARG A 826 36.31 -18.02 -22.80
CA ARG A 826 37.66 -18.02 -22.18
C ARG A 826 38.11 -16.63 -21.72
N ALA A 827 37.43 -15.57 -22.14
CA ALA A 827 37.72 -14.20 -21.79
C ALA A 827 36.82 -13.66 -20.66
N VAL A 828 35.89 -14.47 -20.16
CA VAL A 828 35.06 -14.14 -19.00
C VAL A 828 35.93 -14.04 -17.74
N THR A 829 35.73 -12.97 -16.98
CA THR A 829 36.34 -12.75 -15.68
C THR A 829 35.34 -13.00 -14.57
N TYR A 830 35.81 -13.55 -13.46
CA TYR A 830 35.03 -13.94 -12.29
C TYR A 830 35.59 -13.24 -11.06
N ALA A 831 34.69 -12.92 -10.12
CA ALA A 831 35.00 -12.37 -8.82
C ALA A 831 34.74 -13.43 -7.74
N GLY A 832 35.74 -13.70 -6.91
CA GLY A 832 35.67 -14.51 -5.71
C GLY A 832 35.53 -13.61 -4.48
N LEU A 833 34.50 -13.88 -3.68
CA LEU A 833 34.13 -13.13 -2.49
C LEU A 833 34.26 -14.03 -1.26
N VAL A 834 34.71 -13.45 -0.16
CA VAL A 834 34.99 -14.18 1.09
C VAL A 834 34.19 -13.56 2.22
N TYR A 835 33.40 -14.37 2.91
CA TYR A 835 32.59 -13.93 4.04
C TYR A 835 32.96 -14.68 5.29
N TYR A 836 32.77 -14.01 6.41
CA TYR A 836 33.18 -14.45 7.72
C TYR A 836 32.00 -14.33 8.70
N GLU A 837 31.52 -15.46 9.20
CA GLU A 837 30.40 -15.54 10.15
C GLU A 837 30.84 -16.16 11.48
N GLU A 838 30.57 -15.47 12.59
CA GLU A 838 30.90 -15.96 13.93
C GLU A 838 29.86 -16.96 14.44
N LYS A 839 30.26 -18.22 14.69
CA LYS A 839 29.38 -19.25 15.27
C LYS A 839 29.93 -19.78 16.59
N ARG A 840 29.69 -19.03 17.67
CA ARG A 840 30.02 -19.40 19.07
C ARG A 840 31.51 -19.78 19.25
N VAL A 841 31.87 -21.04 18.96
CA VAL A 841 33.18 -21.67 19.19
C VAL A 841 34.02 -21.80 17.92
N GLU A 842 33.42 -21.70 16.73
CA GLU A 842 34.10 -21.76 15.43
C GLU A 842 33.72 -20.55 14.55
N ASP A 843 34.59 -20.19 13.62
CA ASP A 843 34.30 -19.22 12.57
C ASP A 843 33.98 -19.95 11.28
N LEU A 844 32.85 -19.60 10.67
CA LEU A 844 32.50 -20.11 9.36
C LEU A 844 33.01 -19.13 8.30
N VAL A 845 33.92 -19.61 7.46
CA VAL A 845 34.43 -18.88 6.29
C VAL A 845 33.72 -19.41 5.05
N THR A 846 33.12 -18.52 4.27
CA THR A 846 32.44 -18.85 3.02
C THR A 846 33.20 -18.22 1.87
N PHE A 847 33.65 -19.03 0.91
CA PHE A 847 34.18 -18.56 -0.36
C PHE A 847 33.11 -18.76 -1.44
N THR A 848 32.73 -17.71 -2.15
CA THR A 848 31.74 -17.77 -3.23
C THR A 848 32.27 -17.09 -4.48
N ALA A 849 31.76 -17.45 -5.65
CA ALA A 849 32.19 -16.86 -6.92
C ALA A 849 31.01 -16.48 -7.81
N ALA A 850 31.14 -15.37 -8.54
CA ALA A 850 30.21 -14.88 -9.54
C ALA A 850 30.97 -14.30 -10.75
N LYS A 851 30.28 -14.04 -11.87
CA LYS A 851 30.85 -13.22 -12.95
C LYS A 851 31.26 -11.86 -12.39
N ASN A 852 32.38 -11.31 -12.85
CA ASN A 852 32.92 -10.05 -12.36
C ASN A 852 32.11 -8.87 -12.89
N LEU A 853 30.96 -8.64 -12.26
CA LEU A 853 29.97 -7.61 -12.58
C LEU A 853 29.53 -6.98 -11.26
N GLU A 854 29.55 -5.65 -11.21
CA GLU A 854 29.30 -4.92 -9.97
C GLU A 854 27.89 -5.20 -9.41
N ALA A 855 26.90 -5.32 -10.29
CA ALA A 855 25.52 -5.65 -9.88
C ALA A 855 25.40 -7.00 -9.14
N LEU A 856 26.18 -8.00 -9.54
CA LEU A 856 26.17 -9.31 -8.87
C LEU A 856 26.93 -9.27 -7.55
N ILE A 857 28.07 -8.57 -7.50
CA ILE A 857 28.86 -8.39 -6.26
C ILE A 857 28.01 -7.71 -5.19
N GLN A 858 27.38 -6.57 -5.53
CA GLN A 858 26.51 -5.83 -4.61
C GLN A 858 25.30 -6.64 -4.15
N TYR A 859 24.72 -7.48 -5.01
CA TYR A 859 23.63 -8.37 -4.63
C TYR A 859 24.07 -9.36 -3.53
N ILE A 860 25.25 -9.98 -3.69
CA ILE A 860 25.77 -10.96 -2.73
C ILE A 860 26.16 -10.27 -1.41
N GLU A 861 26.86 -9.13 -1.46
CA GLU A 861 27.21 -8.35 -0.26
C GLU A 861 25.98 -7.95 0.57
N ARG A 862 24.91 -7.51 -0.08
CA ARG A 862 23.66 -7.12 0.60
C ARG A 862 23.00 -8.30 1.33
N LYS A 863 23.06 -9.51 0.74
CA LYS A 863 22.54 -10.74 1.37
C LYS A 863 23.35 -11.15 2.60
N HIS A 864 24.64 -10.81 2.65
CA HIS A 864 25.55 -11.10 3.75
C HIS A 864 25.98 -9.84 4.53
N SER A 865 25.08 -8.87 4.70
CA SER A 865 25.40 -7.56 5.32
C SER A 865 25.91 -7.59 6.77
N GLN A 866 25.74 -8.71 7.47
CA GLN A 866 26.20 -8.92 8.85
C GLN A 866 27.54 -9.67 8.94
N ALA A 867 28.07 -10.18 7.81
CA ALA A 867 29.33 -10.90 7.77
C ALA A 867 30.51 -9.95 7.58
N GLU A 868 31.65 -10.25 8.19
CA GLU A 868 32.89 -9.54 7.88
C GLU A 868 33.34 -9.92 6.46
N ILE A 869 33.60 -8.94 5.61
CA ILE A 869 33.96 -9.14 4.20
C ILE A 869 35.49 -9.25 4.10
N GLY A 870 35.96 -10.34 3.50
CA GLY A 870 37.36 -10.59 3.19
C GLY A 870 37.81 -9.93 1.88
N PRO A 871 39.04 -10.22 1.41
CA PRO A 871 39.57 -9.60 0.20
C PRO A 871 38.86 -10.07 -1.07
N ASP A 872 38.56 -9.14 -1.98
CA ASP A 872 38.01 -9.43 -3.31
C ASP A 872 39.08 -9.99 -4.25
N ILE A 873 38.76 -11.08 -4.94
CA ILE A 873 39.70 -11.77 -5.83
C ILE A 873 39.13 -11.84 -7.25
N SER A 874 39.80 -11.23 -8.22
CA SER A 874 39.45 -11.40 -9.64
C SER A 874 40.28 -12.53 -10.29
N PHE A 875 39.64 -13.42 -11.04
CA PHE A 875 40.30 -14.52 -11.75
C PHE A 875 39.58 -14.92 -13.05
N SER A 876 40.21 -15.80 -13.84
CA SER A 876 39.63 -16.45 -15.02
C SER A 876 39.97 -17.93 -15.00
N PHE A 877 39.11 -18.77 -15.56
CA PHE A 877 39.38 -20.21 -15.66
C PHE A 877 40.45 -20.52 -16.70
N LYS A 878 41.29 -21.51 -16.42
CA LYS A 878 42.35 -21.97 -17.33
C LYS A 878 41.78 -22.64 -18.57
N PHE A 879 40.72 -23.43 -18.40
CA PHE A 879 39.98 -24.08 -19.47
C PHE A 879 38.47 -23.78 -19.32
N PRO A 880 37.70 -23.73 -20.43
CA PRO A 880 36.25 -23.61 -20.34
C PRO A 880 35.65 -24.90 -19.75
N TYR A 881 34.59 -24.75 -18.94
CA TYR A 881 33.92 -25.84 -18.21
C TYR A 881 34.77 -26.48 -17.10
N ASP A 882 35.77 -25.75 -16.61
CA ASP A 882 36.68 -26.20 -15.55
C ASP A 882 36.12 -25.86 -14.15
N TYR A 883 36.86 -26.21 -13.10
CA TYR A 883 36.52 -25.90 -11.71
C TYR A 883 37.64 -25.13 -11.02
N VAL A 884 37.28 -24.33 -10.01
CA VAL A 884 38.23 -23.78 -9.05
C VAL A 884 38.28 -24.71 -7.85
N GLU A 885 39.46 -25.19 -7.51
CA GLU A 885 39.69 -26.01 -6.31
C GLU A 885 40.50 -25.22 -5.27
N LEU A 886 40.05 -25.27 -4.02
CA LEU A 886 40.75 -24.69 -2.88
C LEU A 886 41.73 -25.73 -2.34
N ASN A 887 43.03 -25.55 -2.60
CA ASN A 887 44.05 -26.49 -2.17
C ASN A 887 44.51 -26.21 -0.72
N PHE A 888 44.10 -27.07 0.21
CA PHE A 888 44.49 -27.02 1.63
C PHE A 888 45.79 -27.78 1.94
N ASP A 889 46.36 -28.51 0.98
CA ASP A 889 47.62 -29.26 1.15
C ASP A 889 48.86 -28.42 0.81
N ALA A 890 48.65 -27.16 0.37
CA ALA A 890 49.73 -26.26 0.00
C ALA A 890 50.61 -25.86 1.21
N PRO A 891 51.95 -25.80 1.04
CA PRO A 891 52.87 -25.48 2.13
C PRO A 891 52.69 -24.03 2.63
N GLN A 892 52.49 -23.87 3.94
CA GLN A 892 52.27 -22.57 4.58
C GLN A 892 53.58 -21.89 5.01
N LYS A 893 53.71 -20.58 4.74
CA LYS A 893 54.88 -19.79 5.14
C LYS A 893 54.87 -19.35 6.61
N LYS A 894 53.70 -19.28 7.24
CA LYS A 894 53.49 -18.84 8.62
C LYS A 894 53.01 -20.02 9.49
N PRO A 895 53.38 -20.08 10.78
CA PRO A 895 52.89 -21.11 11.67
C PRO A 895 51.39 -20.93 11.93
N PHE A 896 50.64 -22.03 11.91
CA PHE A 896 49.21 -22.09 12.21
C PHE A 896 48.89 -23.09 13.34
N THR A 897 49.88 -23.40 14.17
CA THR A 897 49.78 -24.38 15.27
C THR A 897 48.58 -24.07 16.17
N GLY A 898 47.77 -25.12 16.43
CA GLY A 898 46.53 -25.05 17.23
C GLY A 898 45.29 -24.54 16.48
N TRP A 899 45.42 -24.10 15.23
CA TRP A 899 44.27 -23.83 14.35
C TRP A 899 43.94 -25.04 13.49
N THR A 900 42.65 -25.34 13.34
CA THR A 900 42.10 -26.39 12.47
C THR A 900 41.20 -25.74 11.43
N LEU A 901 41.44 -26.02 10.15
CA LEU A 901 40.59 -25.60 9.03
C LEU A 901 39.98 -26.85 8.40
N THR A 902 38.66 -26.92 8.36
CA THR A 902 37.94 -28.08 7.83
C THR A 902 37.02 -27.63 6.71
N PRO A 903 37.30 -27.97 5.44
CA PRO A 903 36.35 -27.76 4.36
C PRO A 903 35.14 -28.68 4.54
N HIS A 904 33.94 -28.20 4.21
CA HIS A 904 32.71 -28.99 4.32
C HIS A 904 32.51 -29.93 3.13
N THR A 905 33.33 -29.81 2.09
CA THR A 905 33.30 -30.61 0.87
C THR A 905 34.72 -31.06 0.51
N ASP A 906 34.89 -32.33 0.17
CA ASP A 906 36.16 -32.92 -0.26
C ASP A 906 35.97 -33.68 -1.59
N PRO A 907 36.60 -33.26 -2.70
CA PRO A 907 37.44 -32.07 -2.84
C PRO A 907 36.63 -30.76 -2.79
N CYS A 908 37.26 -29.67 -2.32
CA CYS A 908 36.61 -28.37 -2.14
C CYS A 908 36.61 -27.57 -3.46
N ARG A 909 35.55 -27.74 -4.28
CA ARG A 909 35.48 -27.25 -5.67
C ARG A 909 34.27 -26.36 -5.99
N LEU A 910 34.47 -25.35 -6.83
CA LEU A 910 33.44 -24.56 -7.50
C LEU A 910 33.51 -24.76 -9.01
N TYR A 911 32.45 -25.30 -9.62
CA TYR A 911 32.39 -25.53 -11.07
C TYR A 911 31.96 -24.27 -11.82
N GLN A 912 32.63 -23.97 -12.95
CA GLN A 912 32.30 -22.82 -13.79
C GLN A 912 30.81 -22.81 -14.21
N GLU A 913 30.27 -23.97 -14.57
CA GLU A 913 28.86 -24.10 -14.97
C GLU A 913 27.88 -23.68 -13.87
N ALA A 914 28.21 -23.97 -12.62
CA ALA A 914 27.37 -23.62 -11.48
C ALA A 914 27.44 -22.12 -11.15
N ILE A 915 28.58 -21.48 -11.45
CA ILE A 915 28.76 -20.03 -11.33
C ILE A 915 28.01 -19.31 -12.47
N ASP A 916 28.07 -19.84 -13.69
CA ASP A 916 27.43 -19.24 -14.86
C ASP A 916 25.89 -19.31 -14.80
N LYS A 917 25.33 -20.32 -14.12
CA LYS A 917 23.88 -20.47 -13.86
C LYS A 917 23.36 -19.62 -12.71
N PHE A 918 24.24 -18.90 -11.99
CA PHE A 918 23.80 -18.04 -10.89
C PHE A 918 22.85 -16.96 -11.41
N GLY A 919 21.61 -16.97 -10.91
CA GLY A 919 20.52 -16.13 -11.39
C GLY A 919 19.40 -16.89 -12.13
N ASP A 920 19.61 -18.17 -12.48
CA ASP A 920 18.58 -19.02 -13.07
C ASP A 920 17.51 -19.43 -12.06
N LYS A 921 16.33 -19.87 -12.56
CA LYS A 921 15.17 -20.31 -11.75
C LYS A 921 15.53 -21.30 -10.64
N GLU A 922 16.43 -22.24 -10.93
CA GLU A 922 16.83 -23.30 -10.00
C GLU A 922 18.07 -22.94 -9.16
N HIS A 923 18.77 -21.85 -9.50
CA HIS A 923 20.08 -21.47 -8.94
C HIS A 923 20.05 -20.02 -8.44
N SER A 924 19.20 -19.76 -7.45
CA SER A 924 19.01 -18.43 -6.85
C SER A 924 20.06 -18.04 -5.80
N ARG A 925 20.97 -18.95 -5.47
CA ARG A 925 22.09 -18.69 -4.55
C ARG A 925 23.41 -18.93 -5.28
N PRO A 926 24.43 -18.08 -5.07
CA PRO A 926 25.72 -18.27 -5.69
C PRO A 926 26.37 -19.53 -5.11
N SER A 927 27.12 -20.25 -5.96
CA SER A 927 27.82 -21.46 -5.53
C SER A 927 28.95 -21.10 -4.56
N CYS A 928 29.03 -21.79 -3.43
CA CYS A 928 30.01 -21.47 -2.39
C CYS A 928 30.68 -22.71 -1.77
N CYS A 929 31.89 -22.51 -1.25
CA CYS A 929 32.67 -23.44 -0.45
C CYS A 929 32.66 -22.97 1.00
N LEU A 930 32.26 -23.85 1.92
CA LEU A 930 32.22 -23.59 3.36
C LEU A 930 33.45 -24.19 4.04
N ILE A 931 34.07 -23.41 4.92
CA ILE A 931 35.28 -23.76 5.65
C ILE A 931 35.06 -23.42 7.12
N SER A 932 35.07 -24.42 7.99
CA SER A 932 35.08 -24.21 9.45
C SER A 932 36.49 -23.91 9.91
N VAL A 933 36.66 -22.82 10.67
CA VAL A 933 37.94 -22.42 11.27
C VAL A 933 37.80 -22.47 12.79
N TYR A 934 38.59 -23.33 13.43
CA TYR A 934 38.57 -23.55 14.87
C TYR A 934 39.96 -23.31 15.46
N GLY A 935 40.05 -22.49 16.51
CA GLY A 935 41.27 -22.24 17.28
C GLY A 935 41.22 -22.94 18.63
N SER A 936 42.17 -23.84 18.91
CA SER A 936 42.32 -24.42 20.24
C SER A 936 42.86 -23.37 21.24
N PRO A 937 42.74 -23.61 22.57
CA PRO A 937 43.30 -22.71 23.58
C PRO A 937 44.81 -22.43 23.43
N ASP A 938 45.55 -23.38 22.85
CA ASP A 938 47.00 -23.30 22.62
C ASP A 938 47.36 -22.71 21.24
N ALA A 939 46.37 -22.26 20.46
CA ALA A 939 46.59 -21.74 19.12
C ALA A 939 47.44 -20.46 19.11
N VAL A 940 48.22 -20.25 18.04
CA VAL A 940 48.95 -18.99 17.84
C VAL A 940 47.99 -17.79 17.76
N PRO A 941 48.37 -16.58 18.22
CA PRO A 941 47.43 -15.45 18.34
C PRO A 941 46.75 -15.01 17.03
N PHE A 942 47.45 -15.15 15.89
CA PHE A 942 46.96 -14.76 14.57
C PHE A 942 47.09 -15.94 13.59
N LEU A 943 45.98 -16.32 12.96
CA LEU A 943 45.95 -17.20 11.80
C LEU A 943 46.15 -16.38 10.53
N ASN A 944 47.06 -16.81 9.67
CA ASN A 944 47.29 -16.27 8.32
C ASN A 944 47.52 -17.46 7.38
N TYR A 945 46.44 -18.01 6.84
CA TYR A 945 46.47 -19.25 6.08
C TYR A 945 46.19 -18.97 4.59
N PHE A 946 47.14 -19.28 3.71
CA PHE A 946 47.05 -19.04 2.27
C PHE A 946 46.60 -20.30 1.53
N ILE A 947 45.46 -20.24 0.84
CA ILE A 947 44.87 -21.31 0.04
C ILE A 947 45.04 -20.96 -1.44
N PRO A 948 45.95 -21.61 -2.18
CA PRO A 948 46.03 -21.46 -3.63
C PRO A 948 44.75 -21.94 -4.31
N LEU A 949 44.29 -21.17 -5.30
CA LEU A 949 43.22 -21.57 -6.19
C LEU A 949 43.82 -22.36 -7.36
N GLU A 950 43.39 -23.59 -7.55
CA GLU A 950 43.73 -24.40 -8.74
C GLU A 950 42.65 -24.25 -9.80
N GLY A 951 42.98 -24.50 -11.08
CA GLY A 951 42.06 -24.33 -12.21
C GLY A 951 41.92 -22.90 -12.75
N VAL A 952 42.60 -21.92 -12.14
CA VAL A 952 42.67 -20.52 -12.61
C VAL A 952 43.80 -20.30 -13.62
N ALA A 953 43.59 -19.39 -14.58
CA ALA A 953 44.54 -19.05 -15.64
C ALA A 953 45.81 -18.37 -15.10
N HIS A 954 45.66 -17.54 -14.07
CA HIS A 954 46.75 -16.86 -13.38
C HIS A 954 46.76 -17.29 -11.91
N PRO A 955 47.90 -17.68 -11.32
CA PRO A 955 47.95 -18.12 -9.93
C PRO A 955 47.46 -17.06 -8.95
N VAL A 956 46.47 -17.43 -8.12
CA VAL A 956 45.94 -16.57 -7.05
C VAL A 956 45.78 -17.40 -5.77
N SER A 957 45.91 -16.78 -4.60
CA SER A 957 45.73 -17.44 -3.31
C SER A 957 44.84 -16.62 -2.38
N LEU A 958 43.90 -17.31 -1.73
CA LEU A 958 43.01 -16.77 -0.72
C LEU A 958 43.72 -16.75 0.65
N ASN A 959 43.68 -15.62 1.37
CA ASN A 959 44.23 -15.54 2.73
C ASN A 959 43.10 -15.51 3.78
N ILE A 960 43.05 -16.54 4.63
CA ILE A 960 42.17 -16.56 5.81
C ILE A 960 42.93 -15.96 6.99
N HIS A 961 42.45 -14.80 7.45
CA HIS A 961 43.02 -14.08 8.59
C HIS A 961 42.08 -14.11 9.80
N ARG A 962 42.57 -14.62 10.95
CA ARG A 962 41.79 -14.72 12.21
C ARG A 962 42.60 -14.48 13.47
N VAL A 963 41.92 -14.00 14.51
CA VAL A 963 42.49 -13.73 15.84
C VAL A 963 41.92 -14.72 16.85
N ARG A 964 42.76 -15.25 17.75
CA ARG A 964 42.34 -16.21 18.78
C ARG A 964 41.39 -15.55 19.79
N ARG A 965 40.21 -16.14 20.03
CA ARG A 965 39.28 -15.72 21.09
C ARG A 965 39.84 -16.13 22.47
N ASN A 966 39.79 -15.23 23.45
CA ASN A 966 40.36 -15.26 24.80
C ASN A 966 41.81 -14.76 24.96
N PHE A 967 41.90 -13.47 25.24
CA PHE A 967 42.95 -12.89 26.09
C PHE A 967 42.26 -12.07 27.19
N THR A 968 41.91 -12.73 28.30
CA THR A 968 41.42 -12.06 29.51
C THR A 968 42.25 -12.55 30.68
N VAL A 969 42.95 -11.63 31.34
CA VAL A 969 43.73 -11.88 32.57
C VAL A 969 42.74 -12.24 33.70
N PRO A 970 43.01 -13.27 34.53
CA PRO A 970 41.98 -13.96 35.30
C PRO A 970 41.79 -13.39 36.71
N VAL A 971 40.55 -13.40 37.21
CA VAL A 971 40.27 -13.66 38.63
C VAL A 971 39.10 -14.66 38.73
N HIS A 972 39.31 -15.64 39.58
CA HIS A 972 38.66 -16.95 39.70
C HIS A 972 37.83 -17.01 41.03
N PRO A 973 37.14 -18.11 41.38
CA PRO A 973 35.69 -18.14 41.56
C PRO A 973 35.23 -18.78 42.91
N SER A 974 33.91 -18.95 43.10
CA SER A 974 33.27 -20.17 43.69
C SER A 974 31.73 -19.95 43.74
N THR A 975 30.82 -20.76 43.15
CA THR A 975 30.32 -22.14 43.42
C THR A 975 30.02 -22.41 44.90
N ASN A 976 28.89 -22.94 45.38
CA ASN A 976 27.68 -23.58 44.82
C ASN A 976 26.65 -23.83 45.99
N LEU A 977 25.35 -23.98 45.66
CA LEU A 977 24.28 -24.89 46.20
C LEU A 977 24.21 -25.19 47.73
N THR A 978 23.08 -25.27 48.46
CA THR A 978 21.72 -25.80 48.16
C THR A 978 20.73 -25.58 49.34
N THR A 979 19.43 -25.73 49.04
CA THR A 979 18.29 -26.35 49.81
C THR A 979 17.45 -25.64 50.89
N SER A 980 16.12 -25.69 50.65
CA SER A 980 14.94 -25.90 51.54
C SER A 980 14.59 -24.84 52.60
N SER A 981 13.33 -24.52 52.96
CA SER A 981 11.95 -24.98 52.67
C SER A 981 10.94 -24.07 53.41
N SER A 982 9.65 -24.15 53.01
CA SER A 982 8.40 -23.86 53.78
C SER A 982 8.18 -22.43 54.31
N SER A 983 7.25 -21.61 53.79
CA SER A 983 5.77 -21.68 53.72
C SER A 983 5.01 -21.19 54.98
N SER A 984 4.09 -20.25 54.71
CA SER A 984 2.78 -20.04 55.36
C SER A 984 2.70 -19.12 56.58
N ASN A 985 2.00 -17.98 56.46
CA ASN A 985 0.58 -17.88 56.86
C ASN A 985 -0.03 -16.49 56.60
N THR A 986 -1.21 -16.54 55.98
CA THR A 986 -2.27 -15.52 55.85
C THR A 986 -2.87 -15.11 57.19
N ILE A 987 -3.21 -13.82 57.37
CA ILE A 987 -4.36 -13.37 58.20
C ILE A 987 -5.05 -12.17 57.53
N THR A 988 -6.37 -12.28 57.48
CA THR A 988 -7.44 -11.39 56.99
C THR A 988 -7.92 -10.34 58.01
N GLU A 989 -8.72 -9.40 57.49
CA GLU A 989 -9.80 -8.61 58.13
C GLU A 989 -9.50 -7.24 58.79
N GLY A 990 -10.37 -6.27 58.45
CA GLY A 990 -10.80 -5.22 59.39
C GLY A 990 -11.12 -3.83 58.84
N THR A 991 -12.31 -3.67 58.24
CA THR A 991 -13.27 -2.53 58.20
C THR A 991 -13.00 -1.37 59.20
N ALA A 992 -13.31 -0.06 59.01
CA ALA A 992 -14.41 0.65 58.32
C ALA A 992 -14.26 2.20 58.34
N SER A 993 -15.10 2.89 57.54
CA SER A 993 -15.73 4.23 57.76
C SER A 993 -14.87 5.49 57.50
N SER A 994 -15.30 6.64 56.93
CA SER A 994 -16.50 7.26 56.32
C SER A 994 -15.97 8.51 55.57
N THR A 995 -16.54 9.08 54.50
CA THR A 995 -17.76 9.93 54.32
C THR A 995 -17.80 10.23 52.80
N GLY A 996 -18.89 10.16 52.05
CA GLY A 996 -20.05 11.07 52.02
C GLY A 996 -20.31 11.55 50.58
N GLY A 997 -21.56 11.47 50.10
CA GLY A 997 -22.12 12.42 49.11
C GLY A 997 -22.21 12.08 47.62
N ALA A 998 -23.15 11.20 47.25
CA ALA A 998 -24.05 11.16 46.07
C ALA A 998 -23.67 11.76 44.69
N SER A 999 -23.75 10.91 43.65
CA SER A 999 -24.57 11.18 42.45
C SER A 999 -24.99 9.85 41.79
N ALA A 1000 -26.24 9.77 41.33
CA ALA A 1000 -26.80 8.59 40.67
C ALA A 1000 -26.25 8.46 39.24
N SER A 1001 -25.74 7.27 38.90
CA SER A 1001 -25.30 6.94 37.54
C SER A 1001 -25.73 5.51 37.18
N ALA A 1002 -26.22 5.37 35.94
CA ALA A 1002 -26.92 4.23 35.40
C ALA A 1002 -26.21 2.89 35.62
N THR A 1003 -26.92 1.91 36.18
CA THR A 1003 -26.43 0.53 36.26
C THR A 1003 -26.40 -0.07 34.86
N VAL A 1004 -25.19 -0.26 34.32
CA VAL A 1004 -24.95 -1.04 33.10
C VAL A 1004 -25.39 -2.48 33.35
N ASP A 1005 -26.32 -2.96 32.52
CA ASP A 1005 -26.80 -4.34 32.53
C ASP A 1005 -25.69 -5.27 32.03
N VAL A 1006 -25.09 -6.03 32.95
CA VAL A 1006 -23.97 -6.96 32.68
C VAL A 1006 -24.40 -8.08 31.72
N ASP A 1007 -25.67 -8.48 31.74
CA ASP A 1007 -26.18 -9.55 30.89
C ASP A 1007 -26.33 -9.07 29.44
N ARG A 1008 -26.70 -7.79 29.26
CA ARG A 1008 -26.66 -7.14 27.93
C ARG A 1008 -25.24 -7.10 27.36
N VAL A 1009 -24.23 -6.83 28.19
CA VAL A 1009 -22.82 -6.79 27.76
C VAL A 1009 -22.32 -8.18 27.36
N LYS A 1010 -22.64 -9.22 28.14
CA LYS A 1010 -22.29 -10.61 27.79
C LYS A 1010 -22.89 -11.05 26.46
N LYS A 1011 -24.15 -10.65 26.19
CA LYS A 1011 -24.81 -10.96 24.92
C LYS A 1011 -24.06 -10.36 23.72
N VAL A 1012 -23.66 -9.09 23.81
CA VAL A 1012 -22.88 -8.42 22.76
C VAL A 1012 -21.54 -9.11 22.55
N ILE A 1013 -20.85 -9.53 23.61
CA ILE A 1013 -19.57 -10.26 23.50
C ILE A 1013 -19.76 -11.60 22.77
N ASN A 1014 -20.84 -12.32 23.08
CA ASN A 1014 -21.16 -13.58 22.41
C ASN A 1014 -21.47 -13.38 20.92
N ASP A 1015 -22.23 -12.34 20.55
CA ASP A 1015 -22.55 -12.02 19.16
C ASP A 1015 -21.27 -11.69 18.35
N VAL A 1016 -20.31 -10.98 18.95
CA VAL A 1016 -19.00 -10.67 18.35
C VAL A 1016 -18.17 -11.94 18.13
N LEU A 1017 -18.11 -12.84 19.10
CA LEU A 1017 -17.38 -14.11 18.96
C LEU A 1017 -17.94 -14.97 17.82
N VAL A 1018 -19.26 -15.00 17.64
CA VAL A 1018 -19.92 -15.72 16.54
C VAL A 1018 -19.59 -15.09 15.20
N SER A 1019 -19.66 -13.76 15.08
CA SER A 1019 -19.32 -13.01 13.86
C SER A 1019 -17.88 -13.28 13.38
N HIS A 1020 -16.94 -13.46 14.32
CA HIS A 1020 -15.54 -13.69 14.02
C HIS A 1020 -15.09 -15.16 14.03
N TYR A 1021 -15.98 -16.10 14.34
CA TYR A 1021 -15.66 -17.53 14.48
C TYR A 1021 -15.01 -18.11 13.22
N ALA A 1022 -15.55 -17.81 12.02
CA ALA A 1022 -15.00 -18.29 10.75
C ALA A 1022 -13.56 -17.82 10.51
N ARG A 1023 -13.22 -16.60 10.97
CA ARG A 1023 -11.87 -16.04 10.84
C ARG A 1023 -10.89 -16.66 11.83
N LEU A 1024 -11.35 -16.94 13.05
CA LEU A 1024 -10.55 -17.60 14.10
C LEU A 1024 -10.27 -19.07 13.76
N ASN A 1025 -11.21 -19.76 13.11
CA ASN A 1025 -11.06 -21.18 12.76
C ASN A 1025 -10.16 -21.41 11.52
N CYS A 1026 -9.85 -20.36 10.75
CA CYS A 1026 -8.92 -20.40 9.61
C CYS A 1026 -7.43 -20.24 9.99
N LEU A 1027 -7.09 -20.22 11.28
CA LEU A 1027 -5.71 -20.05 11.71
C LEU A 1027 -4.84 -21.28 11.38
N PRO A 1028 -3.60 -21.09 10.88
CA PRO A 1028 -2.67 -22.20 10.67
C PRO A 1028 -2.41 -22.97 11.97
N LYS A 1029 -2.31 -24.30 11.89
CA LYS A 1029 -2.14 -25.19 13.07
C LYS A 1029 -1.00 -24.77 14.01
N LYS A 1030 0.10 -24.22 13.47
CA LYS A 1030 1.24 -23.71 14.26
C LYS A 1030 0.89 -22.45 15.08
N SER A 1031 0.08 -21.55 14.52
CA SER A 1031 -0.40 -20.34 15.19
C SER A 1031 -1.45 -20.67 16.25
N LEU A 1032 -2.32 -21.66 15.98
CA LEU A 1032 -3.27 -22.17 16.96
C LEU A 1032 -2.56 -22.74 18.21
N MET A 1033 -1.45 -23.48 18.03
CA MET A 1033 -0.70 -24.02 19.17
C MET A 1033 -0.03 -22.93 20.02
N GLY A 1034 0.46 -21.85 19.38
CA GLY A 1034 1.01 -20.69 20.06
C GLY A 1034 -0.05 -20.00 20.94
N LEU A 1035 -1.23 -19.75 20.36
CA LEU A 1035 -2.37 -19.15 21.04
C LEU A 1035 -2.86 -20.01 22.24
N VAL A 1036 -3.02 -21.32 22.04
CA VAL A 1036 -3.44 -22.27 23.09
C VAL A 1036 -2.47 -22.25 24.27
N SER A 1037 -1.16 -22.18 24.02
CA SER A 1037 -0.16 -22.09 25.08
C SER A 1037 -0.31 -20.80 25.91
N GLN A 1038 -0.69 -19.69 25.29
CA GLN A 1038 -0.91 -18.42 25.97
C GLN A 1038 -2.23 -18.38 26.73
N LEU A 1039 -3.31 -18.87 26.13
CA LEU A 1039 -4.61 -19.00 26.79
C LEU A 1039 -4.51 -19.89 28.04
N PHE A 1040 -3.73 -20.97 27.97
CA PHE A 1040 -3.45 -21.83 29.13
C PHE A 1040 -2.65 -21.08 30.21
N THR A 1041 -1.64 -20.31 29.81
CA THR A 1041 -0.83 -19.47 30.73
C THR A 1041 -1.69 -18.40 31.41
N ALA A 1042 -2.66 -17.83 30.69
CA ALA A 1042 -3.64 -16.88 31.20
C ALA A 1042 -4.75 -17.53 32.06
N LYS A 1043 -4.73 -18.86 32.22
CA LYS A 1043 -5.74 -19.67 32.93
C LYS A 1043 -7.15 -19.50 32.38
N LEU A 1044 -7.26 -19.35 31.06
CA LEU A 1044 -8.53 -19.22 30.35
C LEU A 1044 -9.03 -20.55 29.78
N ILE A 1045 -8.13 -21.51 29.60
CA ILE A 1045 -8.45 -22.88 29.16
C ILE A 1045 -7.82 -23.91 30.10
N SER A 1046 -8.42 -25.09 30.16
CA SER A 1046 -7.98 -26.23 30.98
C SER A 1046 -6.85 -27.01 30.32
N ASN A 1047 -6.25 -27.91 31.10
CA ASN A 1047 -5.19 -28.79 30.62
C ASN A 1047 -5.71 -29.87 29.65
N GLU A 1048 -7.03 -30.12 29.64
CA GLU A 1048 -7.69 -31.07 28.73
C GLU A 1048 -7.74 -30.50 27.30
N VAL A 1049 -8.17 -29.23 27.14
CA VAL A 1049 -8.19 -28.53 25.85
C VAL A 1049 -6.78 -28.32 25.27
N ARG A 1050 -5.75 -28.25 26.12
CA ARG A 1050 -4.34 -28.13 25.68
C ARG A 1050 -3.83 -29.37 24.93
N GLY A 1051 -4.38 -30.55 25.19
CA GLY A 1051 -3.88 -31.83 24.67
C GLY A 1051 -4.24 -32.08 23.20
N ASP A 1052 -5.47 -31.76 22.81
CA ASP A 1052 -5.97 -31.83 21.43
C ASP A 1052 -6.83 -30.58 21.12
N PRO A 1053 -6.20 -29.42 20.90
CA PRO A 1053 -6.90 -28.14 20.88
C PRO A 1053 -7.64 -27.88 19.57
N SER A 1054 -8.95 -27.61 19.69
CA SER A 1054 -9.72 -26.92 18.65
C SER A 1054 -10.00 -25.47 19.07
N MET A 1055 -10.20 -24.60 18.08
CA MET A 1055 -10.61 -23.21 18.34
C MET A 1055 -12.02 -23.15 18.96
N GLU A 1056 -12.86 -24.14 18.64
CA GLU A 1056 -14.21 -24.28 19.20
C GLU A 1056 -14.15 -24.52 20.72
N ASP A 1057 -13.34 -25.50 21.16
CA ASP A 1057 -13.19 -25.83 22.58
C ASP A 1057 -12.62 -24.64 23.39
N CYS A 1058 -11.68 -23.90 22.80
CA CYS A 1058 -11.11 -22.70 23.44
C CYS A 1058 -12.15 -21.59 23.64
N ILE A 1059 -13.04 -21.40 22.66
CA ILE A 1059 -14.09 -20.37 22.72
C ILE A 1059 -15.18 -20.79 23.71
N ASP A 1060 -15.54 -22.07 23.75
CA ASP A 1060 -16.58 -22.57 24.64
C ASP A 1060 -16.15 -22.50 26.11
N GLU A 1061 -14.90 -22.81 26.42
CA GLU A 1061 -14.37 -22.67 27.78
C GLU A 1061 -14.26 -21.19 28.21
N PHE A 1062 -13.90 -20.30 27.27
CA PHE A 1062 -13.94 -18.85 27.51
C PHE A 1062 -15.37 -18.37 27.81
N LYS A 1063 -16.37 -18.78 27.02
CA LYS A 1063 -17.79 -18.44 27.24
C LYS A 1063 -18.29 -18.95 28.60
N ALA A 1064 -17.97 -20.20 28.95
CA ALA A 1064 -18.34 -20.78 30.23
C ALA A 1064 -17.76 -19.99 31.42
N SER A 1065 -16.51 -19.55 31.32
CA SER A 1065 -15.88 -18.70 32.34
C SER A 1065 -16.43 -17.27 32.37
N LEU A 1066 -16.80 -16.71 31.21
CA LEU A 1066 -17.42 -15.39 31.08
C LEU A 1066 -18.80 -15.35 31.74
N ASP A 1067 -19.61 -16.39 31.56
CA ASP A 1067 -20.95 -16.49 32.16
C ASP A 1067 -20.89 -16.48 33.70
N CYS A 1068 -19.82 -17.00 34.28
CA CYS A 1068 -19.59 -17.00 35.72
C CYS A 1068 -19.25 -15.60 36.30
N LYS A 1069 -18.96 -14.58 35.48
CA LYS A 1069 -18.63 -13.22 35.94
C LYS A 1069 -19.90 -12.43 36.21
N ARG A 1070 -20.07 -11.90 37.42
CA ARG A 1070 -21.31 -11.20 37.84
C ARG A 1070 -21.20 -9.68 37.88
N LYS A 1071 -20.00 -9.13 37.70
CA LYS A 1071 -19.72 -7.69 37.74
C LYS A 1071 -18.98 -7.25 36.49
N LEU A 1072 -19.29 -6.05 35.99
CA LEU A 1072 -18.67 -5.49 34.78
C LEU A 1072 -17.13 -5.47 34.81
N PRO A 1073 -16.46 -5.08 35.94
CA PRO A 1073 -15.00 -5.12 36.00
C PRO A 1073 -14.41 -6.53 35.83
N GLN A 1074 -15.13 -7.57 36.29
CA GLN A 1074 -14.70 -8.95 36.13
C GLN A 1074 -14.87 -9.43 34.69
N VAL A 1075 -15.92 -9.00 34.00
CA VAL A 1075 -16.13 -9.24 32.56
C VAL A 1075 -15.03 -8.56 31.75
N GLN A 1076 -14.72 -7.30 32.07
CA GLN A 1076 -13.67 -6.53 31.39
C GLN A 1076 -12.29 -7.15 31.59
N GLU A 1077 -11.91 -7.50 32.83
CA GLU A 1077 -10.63 -8.16 33.12
C GLU A 1077 -10.52 -9.51 32.39
N HIS A 1078 -11.62 -10.27 32.33
CA HIS A 1078 -11.65 -11.56 31.66
C HIS A 1078 -11.49 -11.45 30.14
N CYS A 1079 -12.18 -10.48 29.51
CA CYS A 1079 -12.02 -10.20 28.08
C CYS A 1079 -10.62 -9.68 27.75
N GLN A 1080 -10.06 -8.83 28.62
CA GLN A 1080 -8.71 -8.31 28.42
C GLN A 1080 -7.65 -9.42 28.42
N LYS A 1081 -7.76 -10.38 29.35
CA LYS A 1081 -6.86 -11.56 29.38
C LYS A 1081 -6.94 -12.38 28.10
N PHE A 1082 -8.15 -12.55 27.55
CA PHE A 1082 -8.35 -13.28 26.30
C PHE A 1082 -7.71 -12.54 25.13
N LEU A 1083 -7.95 -11.24 25.00
CA LEU A 1083 -7.38 -10.40 23.94
C LEU A 1083 -5.84 -10.32 24.00
N SER A 1084 -5.27 -10.17 25.21
CA SER A 1084 -3.81 -10.15 25.39
C SER A 1084 -3.13 -11.44 24.94
N SER A 1085 -3.84 -12.56 24.91
CA SER A 1085 -3.31 -13.86 24.44
C SER A 1085 -3.22 -13.96 22.91
N PHE A 1086 -3.73 -12.97 22.16
CA PHE A 1086 -3.57 -12.88 20.70
C PHE A 1086 -2.40 -11.98 20.28
N ILE A 1087 -1.82 -11.23 21.21
CA ILE A 1087 -0.84 -10.18 20.94
C ILE A 1087 0.60 -10.62 21.27
N ALA A 1088 0.77 -11.55 22.22
CA ALA A 1088 2.08 -12.12 22.54
C ALA A 1088 2.46 -13.23 21.55
#